data_AF-A0A8H4Y9L2-F1
#
_entry.id   AF-A0A8H4Y9L2-F1
#
_cell.length_a   1.000
_cell.length_b   1.000
_cell.length_c   1.000
_cell.angle_alpha   90.00
_cell.angle_beta   90.00
_cell.angle_gamma   90.00
#
_symmetry.space_group_name_H-M   'P 1'
#
loop_
_entity.id
_entity.type
_entity.pdbx_description
1 polymer ?
#
loop_
_entity_poly.entity_id
_entity_poly.type
_entity_poly.pdbx_seq_one_letter_code
_entity_poly.pdbx_strand_id
1 'polypeptide(L)'
;MTDPPPYSLSASISRSSTSATYAGSRAEARLRSLVADSDSSTSALSTPSTTSTASTFLPPYTQSREQIVDAPSFNRDEPRTIPSITTNLRRLRMTAASDASNQTSSETRERIEMERDEPRRGMPQERVANDRLRREAGLVGLSAAEAKLRVLELKREAQAAADLKRPSAEGMFKKACATDLLFLMDTTGSMGSYIDAAKDQVKRIMQDLTEAFYEDAEVRIAVVGYKDHGDQPNIQFIDFTTDVDKVRSFIDKLRATGGGDTPEDVLGGIQKAINASWKNQTRCVVHIADAPPHGNILHRLSEDADDYYEMGTEPHKLSYKPLLKKMIGLNLNYALLQINCLTDTMVFKFLREYAAASADCKLLKTNHHYNEALQAVSGPRSSTLGGTGSAKGNLLFEEAQLGTTYSALRHLVVRSVTNSASRTAIRMSESSSRTDEKGGYKNALSSQLDAIGEDEDGEINEKHGLSKREPLLEDVEKQWGRPEWFQDKLVVEGFSPDTVVHRSGTLNDMMAQDDNIRLSVMELTVTKRQLPFAQGALRLAYCAKTAHSTSPYVVKSFKRDGKRLAHLAEDMRCQALCKAFALEFNALTGNKYAIDFIVTTCLKGKTGSGTNYVSLEPFIEGQYVKYNNNCSYVNEEKLDDEVEFNEAAQAFSHFTYERSWGSFLVCDLQGVGHVLTDPAIHTLDPERFKLADTNLGKDGFKFFFATHVCNHICRELLLKSKASTLVSENPEFREWWPTMDNTVCCSNKLCGKILCAGSANKSDRFPGCNWCDICWPQLDATKERLICVAPGTDHDFEVSRFYYESQGKIPPRKCPEHQERDETVARTAVMGGNFFGRLRSATKKSSISGKAW
;
A
#
# COMPACT_ATOMS: atom_id res chain seq x y z
N MET A 1 66.71 -9.63 -59.55
CA MET A 1 65.90 -8.44 -59.89
C MET A 1 64.77 -8.37 -58.86
N THR A 2 65.06 -7.93 -57.63
CA THR A 2 65.27 -6.52 -57.19
C THR A 2 63.96 -5.73 -57.08
N ASP A 3 63.33 -5.78 -55.89
CA ASP A 3 63.25 -4.69 -54.89
C ASP A 3 62.94 -3.25 -55.41
N PRO A 4 62.22 -2.37 -54.64
CA PRO A 4 62.41 -2.21 -53.18
C PRO A 4 61.09 -1.82 -52.41
N PRO A 5 61.06 -1.06 -51.28
CA PRO A 5 60.73 -1.64 -49.97
C PRO A 5 59.66 -0.81 -49.17
N PRO A 6 59.41 -1.03 -47.85
CA PRO A 6 58.27 -0.41 -47.14
C PRO A 6 58.62 0.93 -46.47
N TYR A 7 57.59 1.67 -46.01
CA TYR A 7 57.72 2.95 -45.31
C TYR A 7 57.05 2.97 -43.92
N SER A 8 57.70 3.63 -42.97
CA SER A 8 57.14 4.03 -41.68
C SER A 8 57.71 5.38 -41.22
N LEU A 9 56.87 6.16 -40.51
CA LEU A 9 57.19 7.25 -39.58
C LEU A 9 57.57 8.68 -40.09
N SER A 10 56.62 9.59 -39.83
CA SER A 10 56.76 10.81 -38.99
C SER A 10 57.07 12.20 -39.60
N ALA A 11 56.24 13.18 -39.15
CA ALA A 11 56.39 14.66 -39.16
C ALA A 11 56.48 15.38 -40.53
N SER A 12 56.05 16.64 -40.75
CA SER A 12 55.66 17.73 -39.81
C SER A 12 54.67 18.74 -40.45
N ILE A 13 53.83 19.37 -39.63
CA ILE A 13 53.42 20.80 -39.61
C ILE A 13 53.23 21.56 -40.96
N SER A 14 52.00 22.01 -41.26
CA SER A 14 51.70 23.46 -41.42
C SER A 14 50.18 23.79 -41.47
N ARG A 15 49.86 25.06 -41.19
CA ARG A 15 48.52 25.71 -41.21
C ARG A 15 48.04 25.88 -42.69
N SER A 16 46.80 26.23 -43.06
CA SER A 16 45.75 27.04 -42.41
C SER A 16 44.38 26.95 -43.11
N SER A 17 43.33 27.42 -42.41
CA SER A 17 42.18 28.22 -42.90
C SER A 17 41.16 27.70 -43.94
N THR A 18 39.89 27.74 -43.50
CA THR A 18 38.65 28.23 -44.17
C THR A 18 37.87 27.39 -45.22
N SER A 19 36.65 27.05 -44.79
CA SER A 19 35.33 27.11 -45.47
C SER A 19 34.93 26.14 -46.60
N ALA A 20 33.88 25.37 -46.27
CA ALA A 20 32.69 25.07 -47.08
C ALA A 20 32.82 24.31 -48.42
N THR A 21 32.30 23.07 -48.48
CA THR A 21 30.98 22.73 -49.10
C THR A 21 30.74 21.21 -49.26
N TYR A 22 29.47 20.81 -49.09
CA TYR A 22 28.75 19.69 -49.75
C TYR A 22 29.14 18.19 -49.57
N ALA A 23 28.07 17.37 -49.63
CA ALA A 23 27.99 15.90 -49.68
C ALA A 23 28.50 15.14 -48.44
N GLY A 24 27.84 14.08 -47.94
CA GLY A 24 26.78 13.27 -48.56
C GLY A 24 27.33 11.91 -49.03
N SER A 25 26.77 10.81 -48.52
CA SER A 25 27.14 9.42 -48.80
C SER A 25 28.44 8.87 -48.18
N ARG A 26 28.32 8.23 -47.01
CA ARG A 26 28.81 6.86 -46.73
C ARG A 26 28.50 6.40 -45.30
N ALA A 27 27.28 5.88 -45.08
CA ALA A 27 26.93 5.07 -43.91
C ALA A 27 25.96 3.91 -44.20
N GLU A 28 25.34 3.85 -45.39
CA GLU A 28 24.67 2.64 -45.89
C GLU A 28 25.69 1.58 -46.35
N ALA A 29 26.34 0.89 -45.41
CA ALA A 29 27.21 -0.23 -45.75
C ALA A 29 27.46 -1.22 -44.59
N ARG A 30 26.42 -1.63 -43.83
CA ARG A 30 26.50 -2.74 -42.86
C ARG A 30 25.12 -3.20 -42.33
N LEU A 31 24.33 -3.90 -43.17
CA LEU A 31 23.19 -4.73 -42.71
C LEU A 31 22.58 -5.62 -43.83
N ARG A 32 23.42 -6.41 -44.53
CA ARG A 32 22.96 -7.53 -45.39
C ARG A 32 23.95 -8.70 -45.37
N SER A 33 23.77 -9.62 -44.44
CA SER A 33 24.30 -11.00 -44.53
C SER A 33 23.60 -11.90 -43.52
N LEU A 34 23.35 -13.16 -43.91
CA LEU A 34 22.93 -14.30 -43.06
C LEU A 34 21.44 -14.40 -42.70
N VAL A 35 20.62 -14.76 -43.71
CA VAL A 35 19.50 -15.69 -43.53
C VAL A 35 19.58 -16.72 -44.67
N ALA A 36 20.06 -17.92 -44.37
CA ALA A 36 19.96 -19.13 -45.20
C ALA A 36 20.34 -20.36 -44.34
N ASP A 37 19.69 -21.49 -44.62
CA ASP A 37 19.94 -22.84 -44.09
C ASP A 37 19.70 -23.04 -42.57
N SER A 38 19.17 -24.18 -42.10
CA SER A 38 18.96 -25.49 -42.75
C SER A 38 17.72 -26.21 -42.19
N ASP A 39 17.20 -27.14 -42.99
CA ASP A 39 16.11 -28.06 -42.65
C ASP A 39 16.65 -29.49 -42.44
N SER A 40 15.81 -30.36 -41.86
CA SER A 40 15.89 -31.85 -41.85
C SER A 40 16.70 -32.66 -40.80
N SER A 41 16.04 -33.75 -40.36
CA SER A 41 16.58 -35.03 -39.81
C SER A 41 17.17 -35.02 -38.36
N THR A 42 17.06 -36.07 -37.52
CA THR A 42 16.45 -37.42 -37.66
C THR A 42 15.99 -38.00 -36.31
N SER A 43 15.24 -39.11 -36.39
CA SER A 43 14.69 -39.95 -35.29
C SER A 43 15.67 -40.55 -34.27
N ALA A 44 15.19 -40.82 -33.06
CA ALA A 44 15.64 -41.95 -32.24
C ALA A 44 14.49 -42.53 -31.38
N LEU A 45 14.36 -43.86 -31.34
CA LEU A 45 13.40 -44.59 -30.51
C LEU A 45 13.93 -44.79 -29.08
N SER A 46 13.03 -44.89 -28.09
CA SER A 46 13.13 -45.95 -27.07
C SER A 46 11.85 -46.07 -26.23
N THR A 47 11.13 -47.18 -26.42
CA THR A 47 10.31 -47.79 -25.36
C THR A 47 11.16 -48.88 -24.69
N PRO A 48 10.81 -49.29 -23.46
CA PRO A 48 10.20 -50.62 -23.38
C PRO A 48 8.91 -50.66 -22.56
N SER A 49 8.21 -51.79 -22.69
CA SER A 49 6.84 -52.05 -22.26
C SER A 49 6.75 -52.93 -20.99
N THR A 50 5.51 -53.34 -20.64
CA THR A 50 5.09 -54.32 -19.60
C THR A 50 4.87 -53.73 -18.18
N THR A 51 3.80 -54.05 -17.44
CA THR A 51 2.67 -54.99 -17.70
C THR A 51 1.36 -54.60 -16.99
N SER A 52 0.26 -54.94 -17.67
CA SER A 52 -1.14 -55.12 -17.20
C SER A 52 -1.36 -55.55 -15.74
N THR A 53 -2.40 -55.00 -15.09
CA THR A 53 -3.61 -55.75 -14.66
C THR A 53 -4.86 -54.87 -14.72
N ALA A 54 -6.02 -55.46 -14.99
CA ALA A 54 -7.24 -54.74 -15.38
C ALA A 54 -8.35 -54.74 -14.31
N SER A 55 -9.24 -53.74 -14.45
CA SER A 55 -10.68 -53.69 -14.12
C SER A 55 -11.27 -54.55 -12.98
N THR A 56 -12.10 -53.89 -12.16
CA THR A 56 -13.43 -54.43 -11.82
C THR A 56 -14.46 -53.30 -11.82
N PHE A 57 -15.65 -53.57 -12.37
CA PHE A 57 -16.75 -52.63 -12.62
C PHE A 57 -17.80 -52.66 -11.48
N LEU A 58 -18.29 -51.47 -11.07
CA LEU A 58 -19.67 -51.19 -10.58
C LEU A 58 -20.18 -51.97 -9.33
N PRO A 59 -21.43 -51.74 -8.83
CA PRO A 59 -22.34 -50.58 -8.93
C PRO A 59 -22.72 -49.98 -7.55
N PRO A 60 -23.58 -48.93 -7.48
CA PRO A 60 -23.93 -48.22 -6.23
C PRO A 60 -25.25 -48.70 -5.58
N TYR A 61 -25.32 -48.67 -4.24
CA TYR A 61 -26.52 -48.83 -3.40
C TYR A 61 -26.34 -48.00 -2.10
N THR A 62 -27.33 -47.41 -1.42
CA THR A 62 -28.68 -46.88 -1.73
C THR A 62 -29.11 -46.06 -0.50
N GLN A 63 -30.19 -45.28 -0.61
CA GLN A 63 -30.88 -44.70 0.55
C GLN A 63 -31.27 -45.74 1.60
N SER A 64 -31.35 -45.31 2.87
CA SER A 64 -32.21 -45.94 3.89
C SER A 64 -32.80 -44.84 4.76
N ARG A 65 -34.09 -44.98 5.07
CA ARG A 65 -34.99 -43.94 5.62
C ARG A 65 -35.87 -44.60 6.66
N GLU A 66 -35.87 -44.12 7.90
CA GLU A 66 -36.91 -44.37 8.91
C GLU A 66 -36.89 -43.21 9.92
N GLN A 67 -37.95 -42.39 9.95
CA GLN A 67 -39.05 -42.41 10.96
C GLN A 67 -38.58 -41.90 12.34
N ILE A 68 -38.83 -40.65 12.75
CA ILE A 68 -40.13 -39.99 13.09
C ILE A 68 -40.98 -40.82 14.05
N VAL A 69 -40.98 -40.46 15.34
CA VAL A 69 -42.17 -40.44 16.22
C VAL A 69 -42.05 -39.29 17.24
N ASP A 70 -43.06 -38.41 17.21
CA ASP A 70 -43.65 -37.52 18.24
C ASP A 70 -42.84 -36.58 19.16
N ALA A 71 -43.27 -35.31 19.11
CA ALA A 71 -43.19 -34.34 20.20
C ALA A 71 -44.49 -34.38 21.04
N PRO A 72 -44.55 -33.62 22.16
CA PRO A 72 -45.75 -32.84 22.38
C PRO A 72 -45.47 -31.35 22.62
N SER A 73 -46.33 -30.53 22.00
CA SER A 73 -46.50 -29.09 22.18
C SER A 73 -47.13 -28.73 23.53
N PHE A 74 -46.94 -27.49 24.03
CA PHE A 74 -47.99 -26.45 24.05
C PHE A 74 -47.55 -25.11 24.67
N ASN A 75 -47.94 -24.01 24.01
CA ASN A 75 -48.35 -22.66 24.47
C ASN A 75 -47.84 -22.06 25.80
N ARG A 76 -47.21 -20.86 25.75
CA ARG A 76 -47.81 -19.51 25.96
C ARG A 76 -48.24 -19.21 27.42
N ASP A 77 -47.60 -18.22 28.05
CA ASP A 77 -48.16 -16.86 28.32
C ASP A 77 -47.28 -16.08 29.32
N GLU A 78 -47.32 -14.75 29.26
CA GLU A 78 -46.63 -13.82 30.18
C GLU A 78 -47.46 -13.57 31.49
N PRO A 79 -47.25 -12.49 32.27
CA PRO A 79 -46.21 -12.34 33.31
C PRO A 79 -46.83 -12.02 34.70
N ARG A 80 -46.02 -11.96 35.80
CA ARG A 80 -46.23 -11.05 36.97
C ARG A 80 -45.21 -11.18 38.13
N THR A 81 -44.38 -10.13 38.29
CA THR A 81 -44.15 -9.28 39.50
C THR A 81 -43.93 -9.80 40.95
N ILE A 82 -42.96 -9.14 41.64
CA ILE A 82 -42.91 -8.71 43.08
C ILE A 82 -42.50 -9.79 44.14
N PRO A 83 -41.87 -9.48 45.32
CA PRO A 83 -41.37 -8.21 45.91
C PRO A 83 -39.87 -8.16 46.33
N SER A 84 -39.41 -6.97 46.76
CA SER A 84 -38.27 -6.73 47.66
C SER A 84 -38.75 -6.53 49.11
N ILE A 85 -37.94 -6.85 50.13
CA ILE A 85 -37.99 -6.19 51.47
C ILE A 85 -36.69 -6.38 52.27
N THR A 86 -36.32 -5.35 53.02
CA THR A 86 -35.19 -5.26 53.95
C THR A 86 -35.66 -5.22 55.42
N THR A 87 -34.85 -5.76 56.35
CA THR A 87 -34.86 -5.52 57.82
C THR A 87 -33.66 -6.29 58.39
N ASN A 88 -32.91 -5.93 59.45
CA ASN A 88 -32.97 -4.98 60.57
C ASN A 88 -31.52 -4.45 60.81
N LEU A 89 -31.16 -3.39 61.58
CA LEU A 89 -31.87 -2.37 62.37
C LEU A 89 -30.93 -1.14 62.56
N ARG A 90 -31.38 -0.09 63.29
CA ARG A 90 -30.55 0.98 63.89
C ARG A 90 -30.81 1.02 65.40
N ARG A 91 -29.82 1.36 66.24
CA ARG A 91 -30.07 1.74 67.64
C ARG A 91 -29.25 2.94 68.12
N LEU A 92 -29.92 4.10 68.06
CA LEU A 92 -29.91 5.26 68.98
C LEU A 92 -28.63 6.08 69.29
N ARG A 93 -28.90 7.34 69.64
CA ARG A 93 -27.98 8.45 69.94
C ARG A 93 -27.98 8.77 71.46
N MET A 94 -26.82 9.19 71.96
CA MET A 94 -26.53 10.26 72.94
C MET A 94 -27.29 10.39 74.27
N THR A 95 -26.53 10.26 75.38
CA THR A 95 -26.57 10.95 76.69
C THR A 95 -25.17 10.79 77.34
N ALA A 96 -24.67 11.58 78.31
CA ALA A 96 -25.07 12.86 78.91
C ALA A 96 -23.83 13.80 79.05
N ALA A 97 -23.50 14.30 80.26
CA ALA A 97 -22.33 15.15 80.57
C ALA A 97 -21.84 14.98 82.03
N SER A 98 -20.66 15.59 82.34
CA SER A 98 -20.03 15.87 83.65
C SER A 98 -19.68 14.66 84.56
N ASP A 99 -18.68 14.69 85.47
CA ASP A 99 -18.01 15.80 86.17
C ASP A 99 -16.51 15.57 86.45
N ALA A 100 -15.83 16.59 87.00
CA ALA A 100 -14.37 16.62 87.22
C ALA A 100 -13.88 16.14 88.61
N SER A 101 -12.60 15.75 88.70
CA SER A 101 -11.77 15.90 89.91
C SER A 101 -10.26 15.84 89.58
N ASN A 102 -9.39 16.15 90.54
CA ASN A 102 -8.13 16.87 90.29
C ASN A 102 -6.88 16.22 90.95
N GLN A 103 -5.71 16.46 90.33
CA GLN A 103 -4.36 16.54 90.94
C GLN A 103 -3.55 15.31 91.42
N THR A 104 -2.22 15.52 91.35
CA THR A 104 -1.06 14.78 91.90
C THR A 104 -0.72 13.41 91.29
N SER A 105 0.56 13.02 91.14
CA SER A 105 1.85 13.72 91.41
C SER A 105 2.92 13.36 90.35
N SER A 106 3.94 14.22 90.24
CA SER A 106 5.17 13.94 89.51
C SER A 106 5.97 12.83 90.19
N GLU A 107 6.44 11.83 89.42
CA GLU A 107 7.69 11.03 89.63
C GLU A 107 7.80 9.78 88.72
N THR A 108 6.95 9.62 87.70
CA THR A 108 7.03 8.46 86.77
C THR A 108 7.08 8.86 85.29
N ARG A 109 7.66 10.04 84.98
CA ARG A 109 7.78 10.53 83.59
C ARG A 109 9.22 10.73 83.09
N GLU A 110 10.20 10.89 83.98
CA GLU A 110 11.63 11.05 83.61
C GLU A 110 12.41 9.73 83.56
N ARG A 111 11.75 8.56 83.55
CA ARG A 111 12.40 7.25 83.41
C ARG A 111 11.89 6.38 82.25
N ILE A 112 11.03 6.93 81.39
CA ILE A 112 10.49 6.24 80.20
C ILE A 112 10.85 6.98 78.89
N GLU A 113 11.36 8.22 78.96
CA GLU A 113 11.77 9.02 77.80
C GLU A 113 13.27 8.84 77.43
N MET A 114 13.99 7.90 78.05
CA MET A 114 15.41 7.60 77.77
C MET A 114 15.72 6.19 77.21
N GLU A 115 14.69 5.40 76.87
CA GLU A 115 14.82 4.12 76.13
C GLU A 115 14.01 4.10 74.82
N ARG A 116 13.72 5.28 74.25
CA ARG A 116 12.86 5.40 73.05
C ARG A 116 13.36 6.31 71.94
N ASP A 117 14.61 6.76 71.99
CA ASP A 117 15.31 7.29 70.82
C ASP A 117 16.66 6.59 70.60
N GLU A 118 16.87 6.24 69.34
CA GLU A 118 17.91 5.39 68.75
C GLU A 118 17.92 3.88 69.11
N PRO A 119 17.88 2.96 68.10
CA PRO A 119 18.30 3.15 66.71
C PRO A 119 17.20 3.62 65.74
N ARG A 120 17.19 4.93 65.47
CA ARG A 120 16.63 5.57 64.27
C ARG A 120 17.73 5.79 63.21
N ARG A 121 18.86 5.10 63.37
CA ARG A 121 19.95 4.99 62.40
C ARG A 121 20.07 3.51 62.03
N GLY A 122 19.92 3.18 60.74
CA GLY A 122 20.01 1.80 60.25
C GLY A 122 18.69 1.07 59.96
N MET A 123 17.65 1.78 59.51
CA MET A 123 16.56 1.12 58.76
C MET A 123 16.99 0.98 57.29
N PRO A 124 17.00 -0.24 56.70
CA PRO A 124 17.50 -0.43 55.35
C PRO A 124 16.61 0.28 54.32
N GLN A 125 17.24 0.83 53.28
CA GLN A 125 16.55 1.47 52.15
C GLN A 125 15.48 0.55 51.53
N GLU A 126 15.68 -0.78 51.65
CA GLU A 126 14.75 -1.84 51.27
C GLU A 126 13.35 -1.73 51.87
N ARG A 127 13.17 -1.28 53.13
CA ARG A 127 11.81 -1.16 53.71
C ARG A 127 11.02 0.00 53.10
N VAL A 128 11.67 1.13 52.86
CA VAL A 128 11.06 2.29 52.18
C VAL A 128 10.84 1.99 50.70
N ALA A 129 11.76 1.23 50.07
CA ALA A 129 11.55 0.69 48.73
C ALA A 129 10.37 -0.30 48.69
N ASN A 130 10.25 -1.22 49.66
CA ASN A 130 9.12 -2.16 49.74
C ASN A 130 7.79 -1.44 49.96
N ASP A 131 7.70 -0.44 50.85
CA ASP A 131 6.44 0.31 51.05
C ASP A 131 6.12 1.29 49.92
N ARG A 132 7.12 1.67 49.10
CA ARG A 132 6.92 2.34 47.82
C ARG A 132 6.41 1.36 46.76
N LEU A 133 7.04 0.18 46.61
CA LEU A 133 6.63 -0.90 45.71
C LEU A 133 5.24 -1.44 46.06
N ARG A 134 4.85 -1.45 47.34
CA ARG A 134 3.50 -1.78 47.84
C ARG A 134 2.47 -0.69 47.51
N ARG A 135 2.83 0.59 47.53
CA ARG A 135 1.95 1.67 47.03
C ARG A 135 1.84 1.66 45.50
N GLU A 136 2.94 1.37 44.81
CA GLU A 136 2.96 1.10 43.38
C GLU A 136 2.27 -0.23 43.02
N ALA A 137 1.93 -1.10 43.99
CA ALA A 137 1.20 -2.36 43.78
C ALA A 137 -0.31 -2.18 43.51
N GLY A 138 -0.81 -0.93 43.51
CA GLY A 138 -2.08 -0.61 42.87
C GLY A 138 -2.07 -0.80 41.34
N LEU A 139 -0.88 -0.93 40.72
CA LEU A 139 -0.71 -1.29 39.31
C LEU A 139 -0.62 -2.81 39.16
N VAL A 140 -1.77 -3.48 39.28
CA VAL A 140 -1.96 -4.88 38.86
C VAL A 140 -2.21 -4.88 37.35
N GLY A 141 -1.48 -5.71 36.61
CA GLY A 141 -1.72 -5.87 35.17
C GLY A 141 -3.09 -6.50 34.89
N LEU A 142 -3.69 -6.17 33.75
CA LEU A 142 -5.03 -6.64 33.36
C LEU A 142 -5.18 -8.16 33.50
N SER A 143 -6.22 -8.59 34.20
CA SER A 143 -6.57 -10.00 34.33
C SER A 143 -7.04 -10.58 32.99
N ALA A 144 -6.99 -11.91 32.87
CA ALA A 144 -7.49 -12.60 31.68
C ALA A 144 -9.00 -12.37 31.43
N ALA A 145 -9.78 -12.03 32.46
CA ALA A 145 -11.19 -11.66 32.33
C ALA A 145 -11.36 -10.24 31.75
N GLU A 146 -10.63 -9.26 32.29
CA GLU A 146 -10.64 -7.88 31.79
C GLU A 146 -10.13 -7.81 30.34
N ALA A 147 -9.07 -8.54 30.01
CA ALA A 147 -8.55 -8.62 28.65
C ALA A 147 -9.61 -9.16 27.65
N LYS A 148 -10.38 -10.20 28.04
CA LYS A 148 -11.50 -10.71 27.24
C LYS A 148 -12.62 -9.68 27.09
N LEU A 149 -12.96 -8.95 28.16
CA LEU A 149 -13.97 -7.87 28.10
C LEU A 149 -13.54 -6.74 27.15
N ARG A 150 -12.26 -6.33 27.16
CA ARG A 150 -11.72 -5.34 26.20
C ARG A 150 -11.84 -5.79 24.75
N VAL A 151 -11.54 -7.06 24.45
CA VAL A 151 -11.73 -7.60 23.09
C VAL A 151 -13.20 -7.63 22.69
N LEU A 152 -14.13 -7.92 23.60
CA LEU A 152 -15.57 -7.87 23.34
C LEU A 152 -16.09 -6.44 23.14
N GLU A 153 -15.58 -5.47 23.90
CA GLU A 153 -15.85 -4.04 23.74
C GLU A 153 -15.44 -3.55 22.34
N LEU A 154 -14.22 -3.90 21.91
CA LEU A 154 -13.71 -3.60 20.57
C LEU A 154 -14.58 -4.18 19.44
N LYS A 155 -15.07 -5.42 19.59
CA LYS A 155 -16.00 -6.03 18.61
C LYS A 155 -17.32 -5.26 18.50
N ARG A 156 -17.86 -4.78 19.62
CA ARG A 156 -19.08 -3.95 19.63
C ARG A 156 -18.85 -2.59 18.98
N GLU A 157 -17.71 -1.95 19.24
CA GLU A 157 -17.32 -0.71 18.54
C GLU A 157 -17.20 -0.93 17.02
N ALA A 158 -16.65 -2.08 16.60
CA ALA A 158 -16.49 -2.41 15.18
C ALA A 158 -17.83 -2.61 14.48
N GLN A 159 -18.75 -3.39 15.06
CA GLN A 159 -20.10 -3.56 14.52
C GLN A 159 -20.82 -2.21 14.40
N ALA A 160 -20.82 -1.41 15.47
CA ALA A 160 -21.48 -0.11 15.48
C ALA A 160 -20.84 0.92 14.52
N ALA A 161 -19.58 0.72 14.11
CA ALA A 161 -18.93 1.52 13.08
C ALA A 161 -19.23 1.00 11.66
N ALA A 162 -19.49 -0.30 11.49
CA ALA A 162 -19.87 -0.91 10.22
C ALA A 162 -21.34 -0.66 9.85
N ASP A 163 -22.23 -0.51 10.84
CA ASP A 163 -23.65 -0.20 10.63
C ASP A 163 -23.88 1.23 10.09
N LEU A 164 -22.86 2.10 10.15
CA LEU A 164 -22.87 3.42 9.51
C LEU A 164 -22.72 3.24 7.99
N LYS A 165 -23.73 3.66 7.22
CA LYS A 165 -23.78 3.47 5.76
C LYS A 165 -22.53 4.02 5.05
N ARG A 166 -21.73 3.10 4.51
CA ARG A 166 -20.61 3.40 3.61
C ARG A 166 -21.10 3.45 2.15
N PRO A 167 -20.52 4.33 1.30
CA PRO A 167 -20.70 4.24 -0.15
C PRO A 167 -20.19 2.88 -0.66
N SER A 168 -20.94 2.22 -1.53
CA SER A 168 -20.48 0.98 -2.18
C SER A 168 -19.36 1.28 -3.17
N ALA A 169 -18.29 0.48 -3.15
CA ALA A 169 -17.24 0.50 -4.17
C ALA A 169 -17.71 -0.10 -5.51
N GLU A 170 -18.91 -0.67 -5.56
CA GLU A 170 -19.48 -1.34 -6.72
C GLU A 170 -19.59 -0.44 -7.96
N GLY A 171 -19.00 -0.89 -9.06
CA GLY A 171 -18.93 -0.14 -10.32
C GLY A 171 -17.93 1.01 -10.29
N MET A 172 -17.04 1.08 -9.28
CA MET A 172 -15.89 1.99 -9.30
C MET A 172 -14.95 1.63 -10.45
N PHE A 173 -14.68 0.34 -10.70
CA PHE A 173 -13.87 -0.10 -11.84
C PHE A 173 -14.50 0.35 -13.15
N LYS A 174 -15.80 0.06 -13.34
CA LYS A 174 -16.58 0.44 -14.52
C LYS A 174 -16.53 1.96 -14.79
N LYS A 175 -16.64 2.79 -13.75
CA LYS A 175 -16.60 4.26 -13.85
C LYS A 175 -15.19 4.81 -14.08
N ALA A 176 -14.17 4.22 -13.47
CA ALA A 176 -12.78 4.67 -13.59
C ALA A 176 -12.14 4.24 -14.92
N CYS A 177 -12.44 3.04 -15.39
CA CYS A 177 -12.00 2.52 -16.68
C CYS A 177 -12.88 2.96 -17.86
N ALA A 178 -14.05 3.57 -17.62
CA ALA A 178 -14.80 4.24 -18.68
C ALA A 178 -13.92 5.36 -19.27
N THR A 179 -13.57 5.19 -20.54
CA THR A 179 -12.46 5.90 -21.17
C THR A 179 -12.92 6.59 -22.44
N ASP A 180 -12.50 7.84 -22.59
CA ASP A 180 -12.47 8.53 -23.86
C ASP A 180 -11.02 8.59 -24.35
N LEU A 181 -10.74 7.97 -25.50
CA LEU A 181 -9.42 7.91 -26.11
C LEU A 181 -9.45 8.61 -27.48
N LEU A 182 -8.70 9.69 -27.62
CA LEU A 182 -8.57 10.43 -28.87
C LEU A 182 -7.17 10.19 -29.45
N PHE A 183 -7.12 9.66 -30.68
CA PHE A 183 -5.88 9.62 -31.45
C PHE A 183 -5.75 10.91 -32.24
N LEU A 184 -4.71 11.68 -31.93
CA LEU A 184 -4.27 12.82 -32.73
C LEU A 184 -3.14 12.31 -33.62
N MET A 185 -3.30 12.41 -34.93
CA MET A 185 -2.41 11.78 -35.89
C MET A 185 -1.97 12.77 -36.96
N ASP A 186 -0.67 12.87 -37.12
CA ASP A 186 -0.05 13.41 -38.31
C ASP A 186 -0.41 12.56 -39.54
N THR A 187 -0.75 13.21 -40.65
CA THR A 187 -1.12 12.56 -41.90
C THR A 187 -0.51 13.23 -43.14
N THR A 188 0.59 13.99 -43.04
CA THR A 188 1.28 14.55 -44.23
C THR A 188 2.21 13.56 -44.91
N GLY A 189 2.97 14.01 -45.91
CA GLY A 189 3.83 13.15 -46.72
C GLY A 189 4.99 12.50 -45.94
N SER A 190 5.52 13.15 -44.90
CA SER A 190 6.61 12.65 -44.04
C SER A 190 6.25 11.32 -43.39
N MET A 191 5.01 11.22 -42.91
CA MET A 191 4.42 10.04 -42.30
C MET A 191 4.27 8.83 -43.22
N GLY A 192 4.64 8.91 -44.51
CA GLY A 192 4.43 7.87 -45.52
C GLY A 192 4.96 6.47 -45.16
N SER A 193 6.11 6.39 -44.46
CA SER A 193 6.68 5.11 -44.01
C SER A 193 6.09 4.60 -42.68
N TYR A 194 5.39 5.44 -41.93
CA TYR A 194 4.88 5.15 -40.58
C TYR A 194 3.35 4.97 -40.53
N ILE A 195 2.63 5.59 -41.47
CA ILE A 195 1.17 5.75 -41.39
C ILE A 195 0.42 4.42 -41.31
N ASP A 196 0.78 3.41 -42.11
CA ASP A 196 0.08 2.12 -42.11
C ASP A 196 0.40 1.30 -40.84
N ALA A 197 1.63 1.41 -40.30
CA ALA A 197 1.96 0.85 -39.01
C ALA A 197 1.14 1.51 -37.88
N ALA A 198 0.98 2.83 -37.91
CA ALA A 198 0.15 3.58 -36.96
C ALA A 198 -1.35 3.21 -37.07
N LYS A 199 -1.89 3.01 -38.27
CA LYS A 199 -3.27 2.53 -38.47
C LYS A 199 -3.49 1.16 -37.83
N ASP A 200 -2.66 0.18 -38.15
CA ASP A 200 -2.76 -1.18 -37.61
C ASP A 200 -2.57 -1.21 -36.09
N GLN A 201 -1.73 -0.31 -35.57
CA GLN A 201 -1.54 -0.10 -34.13
C GLN A 201 -2.85 0.27 -33.43
N VAL A 202 -3.52 1.32 -33.92
CA VAL A 202 -4.77 1.81 -33.33
C VAL A 202 -5.80 0.68 -33.30
N LYS A 203 -6.00 -0.03 -34.42
CA LYS A 203 -6.97 -1.13 -34.52
C LYS A 203 -6.76 -2.24 -33.48
N ARG A 204 -5.51 -2.54 -33.11
CA ARG A 204 -5.19 -3.54 -32.07
C ARG A 204 -5.45 -2.99 -30.67
N ILE A 205 -4.96 -1.78 -30.37
CA ILE A 205 -5.18 -1.10 -29.08
C ILE A 205 -6.67 -1.07 -28.71
N MET A 206 -7.56 -0.83 -29.68
CA MET A 206 -9.02 -0.85 -29.48
C MET A 206 -9.53 -2.18 -28.90
N GLN A 207 -9.07 -3.31 -29.48
CA GLN A 207 -9.43 -4.64 -29.01
C GLN A 207 -8.80 -4.90 -27.63
N ASP A 208 -7.54 -4.55 -27.46
CA ASP A 208 -6.79 -4.80 -26.22
C ASP A 208 -7.36 -4.05 -25.01
N LEU A 209 -7.80 -2.80 -25.18
CA LEU A 209 -8.46 -2.03 -24.13
C LEU A 209 -9.82 -2.62 -23.76
N THR A 210 -10.54 -3.18 -24.74
CA THR A 210 -11.83 -3.85 -24.52
C THR A 210 -11.63 -5.14 -23.71
N GLU A 211 -10.62 -5.93 -24.05
CA GLU A 211 -10.23 -7.14 -23.32
C GLU A 211 -9.69 -6.82 -21.90
N ALA A 212 -8.82 -5.81 -21.76
CA ALA A 212 -8.21 -5.41 -20.49
C ALA A 212 -9.23 -4.86 -19.46
N PHE A 213 -10.34 -4.29 -19.93
CA PHE A 213 -11.43 -3.81 -19.08
C PHE A 213 -12.61 -4.78 -19.00
N TYR A 214 -12.40 -6.06 -19.33
CA TYR A 214 -13.34 -7.17 -19.14
C TYR A 214 -14.70 -6.98 -19.83
N GLU A 215 -14.76 -6.20 -20.92
CA GLU A 215 -16.00 -5.75 -21.57
C GLU A 215 -16.99 -5.00 -20.64
N ASP A 216 -16.58 -4.65 -19.41
CA ASP A 216 -17.43 -4.02 -18.41
C ASP A 216 -17.43 -2.48 -18.59
N ALA A 217 -16.30 -1.86 -18.94
CA ALA A 217 -16.20 -0.41 -19.08
C ALA A 217 -16.51 0.10 -20.51
N GLU A 218 -17.15 1.27 -20.63
CA GLU A 218 -17.37 1.93 -21.91
C GLU A 218 -16.08 2.57 -22.42
N VAL A 219 -15.54 2.10 -23.54
CA VAL A 219 -14.42 2.73 -24.24
C VAL A 219 -14.95 3.42 -25.50
N ARG A 220 -14.83 4.75 -25.56
CA ARG A 220 -15.21 5.55 -26.73
C ARG A 220 -13.97 6.12 -27.39
N ILE A 221 -13.93 6.10 -28.73
CA ILE A 221 -12.73 6.41 -29.49
C ILE A 221 -13.03 7.46 -30.56
N ALA A 222 -12.18 8.48 -30.62
CA ALA A 222 -12.17 9.53 -31.62
C ALA A 222 -10.83 9.56 -32.35
N VAL A 223 -10.81 10.06 -33.59
CA VAL A 223 -9.57 10.24 -34.36
C VAL A 223 -9.57 11.61 -35.04
N VAL A 224 -8.51 12.37 -34.82
CA VAL A 224 -8.19 13.61 -35.52
C VAL A 224 -6.96 13.34 -36.37
N GLY A 225 -7.12 13.28 -37.69
CA GLY A 225 -6.00 13.34 -38.64
C GLY A 225 -5.78 14.79 -39.06
N TYR A 226 -4.61 15.36 -38.81
CA TYR A 226 -4.26 16.70 -39.27
C TYR A 226 -3.17 16.65 -40.37
N LYS A 227 -2.98 17.78 -41.03
CA LYS A 227 -2.00 18.06 -42.08
C LYS A 227 -1.64 19.55 -42.03
N ASP A 228 -0.68 20.00 -42.83
CA ASP A 228 -0.41 21.41 -43.08
C ASP A 228 -1.67 22.21 -43.50
N HIS A 229 -1.65 23.52 -43.30
CA HIS A 229 -2.70 24.46 -43.64
C HIS A 229 -2.99 24.53 -45.16
N GLY A 230 -2.00 24.25 -46.02
CA GLY A 230 -2.18 24.19 -47.47
C GLY A 230 -3.03 23.01 -47.96
N ASP A 231 -3.17 21.97 -47.14
CA ASP A 231 -3.77 20.71 -47.55
C ASP A 231 -5.30 20.68 -47.53
N GLN A 232 -5.87 19.79 -48.35
CA GLN A 232 -7.31 19.57 -48.43
C GLN A 232 -7.68 18.09 -48.38
N PRO A 233 -8.42 17.63 -47.34
CA PRO A 233 -8.77 18.35 -46.11
C PRO A 233 -7.57 18.46 -45.14
N ASN A 234 -7.29 19.68 -44.66
CA ASN A 234 -6.28 19.95 -43.62
C ASN A 234 -6.57 19.22 -42.30
N ILE A 235 -7.84 19.19 -41.84
CA ILE A 235 -8.26 18.39 -40.67
C ILE A 235 -9.38 17.41 -41.06
N GLN A 236 -9.16 16.13 -40.73
CA GLN A 236 -10.12 15.03 -40.81
C GLN A 236 -10.49 14.59 -39.40
N PHE A 237 -11.78 14.42 -39.11
CA PHE A 237 -12.24 14.08 -37.76
C PHE A 237 -13.40 13.08 -37.76
N ILE A 238 -13.28 12.07 -36.89
CA ILE A 238 -14.39 11.27 -36.37
C ILE A 238 -14.49 11.49 -34.87
N ASP A 239 -15.68 11.89 -34.41
CA ASP A 239 -15.96 12.11 -32.99
C ASP A 239 -16.19 10.80 -32.24
N PHE A 240 -16.22 10.86 -30.90
CA PHE A 240 -16.26 9.70 -30.02
C PHE A 240 -17.38 8.71 -30.35
N THR A 241 -16.99 7.48 -30.68
CA THR A 241 -17.91 6.36 -30.88
C THR A 241 -17.41 5.08 -30.20
N THR A 242 -18.33 4.20 -29.81
CA THR A 242 -18.06 2.82 -29.38
C THR A 242 -18.02 1.85 -30.57
N ASP A 243 -18.39 2.30 -31.77
CA ASP A 243 -18.42 1.49 -32.98
C ASP A 243 -17.01 1.33 -33.56
N VAL A 244 -16.41 0.18 -33.25
CA VAL A 244 -15.04 -0.16 -33.64
C VAL A 244 -14.87 -0.16 -35.17
N ASP A 245 -15.87 -0.60 -35.92
CA ASP A 245 -15.79 -0.74 -37.37
C ASP A 245 -15.96 0.60 -38.11
N LYS A 246 -16.73 1.56 -37.54
CA LYS A 246 -16.71 2.96 -38.00
C LYS A 246 -15.32 3.59 -37.85
N VAL A 247 -14.66 3.40 -36.70
CA VAL A 247 -13.31 3.94 -36.45
C VAL A 247 -12.29 3.28 -37.38
N ARG A 248 -12.30 1.95 -37.52
CA ARG A 248 -11.49 1.22 -38.52
C ARG A 248 -11.67 1.79 -39.93
N SER A 249 -12.92 1.94 -40.37
CA SER A 249 -13.28 2.46 -41.69
C SER A 249 -12.88 3.93 -41.90
N PHE A 250 -12.71 4.71 -40.84
CA PHE A 250 -12.20 6.08 -40.90
C PHE A 250 -10.67 6.10 -41.01
N ILE A 251 -9.99 5.33 -40.15
CA ILE A 251 -8.53 5.15 -40.14
C ILE A 251 -8.03 4.64 -41.51
N ASP A 252 -8.76 3.71 -42.12
CA ASP A 252 -8.45 3.16 -43.45
C ASP A 252 -8.61 4.16 -44.61
N LYS A 253 -9.17 5.35 -44.37
CA LYS A 253 -9.22 6.46 -45.33
C LYS A 253 -8.07 7.45 -45.19
N LEU A 254 -7.42 7.53 -44.02
CA LEU A 254 -6.30 8.44 -43.81
C LEU A 254 -5.12 8.10 -44.74
N ARG A 255 -4.53 9.10 -45.38
CA ARG A 255 -3.41 8.95 -46.32
C ARG A 255 -2.36 10.00 -46.02
N ALA A 256 -1.11 9.54 -45.87
CA ALA A 256 0.09 10.37 -45.83
C ALA A 256 0.29 11.04 -47.19
N THR A 257 -0.14 12.28 -47.31
CA THR A 257 -0.09 13.09 -48.55
C THR A 257 -0.05 14.56 -48.18
N GLY A 258 0.52 15.40 -49.03
CA GLY A 258 0.62 16.83 -48.76
C GLY A 258 1.79 17.16 -47.83
N GLY A 259 1.64 18.23 -47.05
CA GLY A 259 2.73 18.99 -46.42
C GLY A 259 3.32 20.05 -47.36
N GLY A 260 4.26 20.84 -46.84
CA GLY A 260 4.93 21.91 -47.58
C GLY A 260 6.34 22.15 -47.04
N ASP A 261 6.42 22.99 -46.00
CA ASP A 261 7.56 23.13 -45.10
C ASP A 261 7.64 21.95 -44.11
N THR A 262 8.46 22.05 -43.06
CA THR A 262 8.70 20.93 -42.12
C THR A 262 7.76 20.91 -40.90
N PRO A 263 7.32 22.05 -40.35
CA PRO A 263 6.24 22.07 -39.36
C PRO A 263 4.84 21.84 -39.98
N GLU A 264 3.86 21.62 -39.11
CA GLU A 264 2.50 21.19 -39.47
C GLU A 264 1.43 21.87 -38.60
N ASP A 265 0.14 21.80 -38.98
CA ASP A 265 -1.01 22.32 -38.21
C ASP A 265 -1.39 21.45 -36.98
N VAL A 266 -0.39 21.11 -36.17
CA VAL A 266 -0.54 20.42 -34.89
C VAL A 266 -1.47 21.20 -33.95
N LEU A 267 -1.42 22.54 -33.99
CA LEU A 267 -2.24 23.39 -33.10
C LEU A 267 -3.73 23.37 -33.51
N GLY A 268 -4.05 23.37 -34.80
CA GLY A 268 -5.40 23.15 -35.31
C GLY A 268 -5.91 21.75 -34.98
N GLY A 269 -5.06 20.73 -35.11
CA GLY A 269 -5.33 19.36 -34.64
C GLY A 269 -5.68 19.30 -33.14
N ILE A 270 -4.90 19.95 -32.28
CA ILE A 270 -5.17 20.07 -30.84
C ILE A 270 -6.47 20.87 -30.58
N GLN A 271 -6.69 21.98 -31.28
CA GLN A 271 -7.91 22.78 -31.16
C GLN A 271 -9.14 21.97 -31.60
N LYS A 272 -9.01 21.06 -32.56
CA LYS A 272 -10.08 20.10 -32.90
C LYS A 272 -10.32 19.08 -31.80
N ALA A 273 -9.25 18.51 -31.22
CA ALA A 273 -9.35 17.54 -30.13
C ALA A 273 -10.00 18.11 -28.85
N ILE A 274 -9.71 19.38 -28.51
CA ILE A 274 -10.36 20.09 -27.39
C ILE A 274 -11.88 20.19 -27.59
N ASN A 275 -12.34 20.31 -28.85
CA ASN A 275 -13.74 20.49 -29.21
C ASN A 275 -14.50 19.17 -29.49
N ALA A 276 -13.90 18.01 -29.17
CA ALA A 276 -14.55 16.70 -29.28
C ALA A 276 -15.55 16.44 -28.13
N SER A 277 -16.47 15.48 -28.29
CA SER A 277 -17.56 15.24 -27.32
C SER A 277 -17.15 14.42 -26.08
N TRP A 278 -16.17 14.91 -25.32
CA TRP A 278 -15.69 14.31 -24.06
C TRP A 278 -16.83 14.13 -23.04
N LYS A 279 -16.95 12.92 -22.48
CA LYS A 279 -18.04 12.45 -21.59
C LYS A 279 -17.48 11.75 -20.35
N ASN A 280 -16.54 10.83 -20.54
CA ASN A 280 -16.07 9.94 -19.49
C ASN A 280 -15.04 10.63 -18.58
N GLN A 281 -14.76 10.03 -17.40
CA GLN A 281 -13.85 10.63 -16.42
C GLN A 281 -12.37 10.43 -16.78
N THR A 282 -12.04 9.29 -17.37
CA THR A 282 -10.71 8.99 -17.89
C THR A 282 -10.63 9.45 -19.34
N ARG A 283 -9.81 10.48 -19.59
CA ARG A 283 -9.68 11.17 -20.88
C ARG A 283 -8.22 11.16 -21.29
N CYS A 284 -7.91 10.67 -22.48
CA CYS A 284 -6.55 10.53 -22.98
C CYS A 284 -6.45 11.00 -24.44
N VAL A 285 -5.45 11.82 -24.73
CA VAL A 285 -5.00 12.14 -26.08
C VAL A 285 -3.69 11.41 -26.34
N VAL A 286 -3.69 10.54 -27.34
CA VAL A 286 -2.50 9.85 -27.85
C VAL A 286 -2.13 10.52 -29.17
N HIS A 287 -1.01 11.23 -29.15
CA HIS A 287 -0.52 12.00 -30.29
C HIS A 287 0.62 11.23 -31.00
N ILE A 288 0.48 11.01 -32.30
CA ILE A 288 1.48 10.39 -33.18
C ILE A 288 1.91 11.44 -34.20
N ALA A 289 3.18 11.84 -34.17
CA ALA A 289 3.73 12.85 -35.07
C ALA A 289 5.22 12.62 -35.36
N ASP A 290 5.66 13.05 -36.54
CA ASP A 290 7.07 13.15 -36.91
C ASP A 290 7.53 14.59 -37.19
N ALA A 291 6.60 15.55 -37.25
CA ALA A 291 6.84 16.98 -37.38
C ALA A 291 6.35 17.81 -36.18
N PRO A 292 6.93 19.01 -35.92
CA PRO A 292 6.48 19.95 -34.89
C PRO A 292 5.37 20.91 -35.38
N PRO A 293 4.66 21.64 -34.49
CA PRO A 293 3.88 22.82 -34.87
C PRO A 293 4.77 23.96 -35.41
N HIS A 294 4.20 24.77 -36.31
CA HIS A 294 4.77 26.07 -36.69
C HIS A 294 5.05 26.97 -35.48
N GLY A 295 6.08 27.80 -35.61
CA GLY A 295 6.41 28.88 -34.68
C GLY A 295 7.67 28.63 -33.86
N ASN A 296 8.65 29.53 -34.04
CA ASN A 296 10.06 29.49 -33.63
C ASN A 296 10.40 29.17 -32.16
N ILE A 297 9.43 29.09 -31.25
CA ILE A 297 9.66 28.66 -29.86
C ILE A 297 9.32 27.18 -29.63
N LEU A 298 8.74 26.50 -30.62
CA LEU A 298 8.25 25.11 -30.52
C LEU A 298 9.17 24.10 -31.25
N HIS A 299 10.09 24.56 -32.08
CA HIS A 299 11.06 23.73 -32.81
C HIS A 299 12.43 24.43 -32.87
N ARG A 300 13.42 23.80 -33.50
CA ARG A 300 14.80 24.32 -33.68
C ARG A 300 15.20 24.43 -35.14
N LEU A 301 14.21 24.50 -36.03
CA LEU A 301 14.44 24.66 -37.47
C LEU A 301 14.84 26.10 -37.79
N SER A 302 15.40 26.31 -38.97
CA SER A 302 15.70 27.65 -39.49
C SER A 302 14.44 28.33 -40.03
N GLU A 303 14.51 29.65 -40.18
CA GLU A 303 13.40 30.51 -40.65
C GLU A 303 12.96 30.18 -42.08
N ASP A 304 13.84 29.64 -42.92
CA ASP A 304 13.54 29.17 -44.27
C ASP A 304 12.91 27.75 -44.33
N ALA A 305 12.70 27.12 -43.17
CA ALA A 305 12.10 25.79 -43.03
C ALA A 305 10.76 25.80 -42.28
N ASP A 306 10.20 26.98 -42.02
CA ASP A 306 8.85 27.19 -41.44
C ASP A 306 8.17 28.40 -42.12
N ASP A 307 7.12 28.15 -42.91
CA ASP A 307 6.36 29.18 -43.63
C ASP A 307 5.63 30.15 -42.67
N TYR A 308 5.47 29.75 -41.40
CA TYR A 308 4.84 30.51 -40.31
C TYR A 308 5.76 30.65 -39.08
N TYR A 309 7.07 30.85 -39.31
CA TYR A 309 8.13 30.91 -38.28
C TYR A 309 7.85 31.84 -37.09
N GLU A 310 7.13 32.95 -37.27
CA GLU A 310 6.74 33.79 -36.13
C GLU A 310 5.48 33.24 -35.42
N MET A 311 5.59 33.03 -34.11
CA MET A 311 4.49 32.49 -33.29
C MET A 311 3.16 33.23 -33.45
N GLY A 312 2.13 32.50 -33.86
CA GLY A 312 0.77 33.03 -34.05
C GLY A 312 0.54 33.72 -35.40
N THR A 313 1.50 33.65 -36.33
CA THR A 313 1.30 34.06 -37.73
C THR A 313 0.61 32.99 -38.59
N GLU A 314 0.56 31.74 -38.12
CA GLU A 314 -0.15 30.66 -38.79
C GLU A 314 -1.65 31.00 -39.02
N PRO A 315 -2.30 30.46 -40.07
CA PRO A 315 -3.62 30.89 -40.54
C PRO A 315 -4.76 30.92 -39.51
N HIS A 316 -4.74 30.02 -38.52
CA HIS A 316 -5.70 29.95 -37.40
C HIS A 316 -5.35 30.90 -36.23
N LYS A 317 -4.15 31.48 -36.20
CA LYS A 317 -3.64 32.43 -35.18
C LYS A 317 -3.68 31.90 -33.75
N LEU A 318 -3.47 30.60 -33.61
CA LEU A 318 -3.45 29.87 -32.36
C LEU A 318 -2.12 30.07 -31.63
N SER A 319 -2.14 29.70 -30.34
CA SER A 319 -0.97 29.63 -29.50
C SER A 319 -1.11 28.42 -28.59
N TYR A 320 -0.01 27.70 -28.39
CA TYR A 320 -0.03 26.47 -27.59
C TYR A 320 -0.52 26.71 -26.14
N LYS A 321 -0.14 27.82 -25.48
CA LYS A 321 -0.47 28.02 -24.06
C LYS A 321 -1.99 28.08 -23.78
N PRO A 322 -2.82 28.89 -24.48
CA PRO A 322 -4.27 28.83 -24.34
C PRO A 322 -4.87 27.45 -24.63
N LEU A 323 -4.33 26.71 -25.61
CA LEU A 323 -4.80 25.37 -25.96
C LEU A 323 -4.50 24.38 -24.84
N LEU A 324 -3.27 24.31 -24.34
CA LEU A 324 -2.89 23.41 -23.26
C LEU A 324 -3.62 23.73 -21.95
N LYS A 325 -3.86 25.02 -21.64
CA LYS A 325 -4.70 25.39 -20.49
C LYS A 325 -6.14 24.87 -20.62
N LYS A 326 -6.73 24.87 -21.83
CA LYS A 326 -8.04 24.22 -22.07
C LYS A 326 -7.96 22.70 -21.93
N MET A 327 -6.89 22.04 -22.40
CA MET A 327 -6.70 20.59 -22.23
C MET A 327 -6.58 20.19 -20.76
N ILE A 328 -5.80 20.95 -19.99
CA ILE A 328 -5.64 20.78 -18.54
C ILE A 328 -6.97 21.00 -17.81
N GLY A 329 -7.73 22.05 -18.16
CA GLY A 329 -9.07 22.30 -17.61
C GLY A 329 -10.11 21.22 -17.97
N LEU A 330 -10.00 20.60 -19.14
CA LEU A 330 -10.77 19.42 -19.53
C LEU A 330 -10.26 18.10 -18.89
N ASN A 331 -9.21 18.18 -18.08
CA ASN A 331 -8.51 17.06 -17.44
C ASN A 331 -8.07 15.97 -18.44
N LEU A 332 -7.50 16.39 -19.59
CA LEU A 332 -6.97 15.49 -20.61
C LEU A 332 -5.56 15.03 -20.25
N ASN A 333 -5.34 13.73 -20.14
CA ASN A 333 -3.99 13.16 -20.09
C ASN A 333 -3.42 13.15 -21.52
N TYR A 334 -2.11 13.40 -21.66
CA TYR A 334 -1.47 13.54 -22.97
C TYR A 334 -0.25 12.63 -23.09
N ALA A 335 -0.18 11.85 -24.16
CA ALA A 335 0.97 11.03 -24.50
C ALA A 335 1.43 11.35 -25.94
N LEU A 336 2.69 11.80 -26.12
CA LEU A 336 3.31 11.86 -27.45
C LEU A 336 4.07 10.55 -27.72
N LEU A 337 3.81 9.99 -28.89
CA LEU A 337 4.50 8.85 -29.47
C LEU A 337 5.48 9.37 -30.53
N GLN A 338 6.68 9.72 -30.06
CA GLN A 338 7.73 10.35 -30.86
C GLN A 338 8.28 9.39 -31.93
N ILE A 339 8.24 9.82 -33.19
CA ILE A 339 8.93 9.15 -34.30
C ILE A 339 10.39 9.62 -34.41
N ASN A 340 10.64 10.92 -34.30
CA ASN A 340 11.97 11.52 -34.39
C ASN A 340 12.11 12.76 -33.47
N CYS A 341 13.34 13.25 -33.30
CA CYS A 341 13.67 14.33 -32.36
C CYS A 341 13.29 15.76 -32.80
N LEU A 342 12.65 15.97 -33.97
CA LEU A 342 12.15 17.29 -34.38
C LEU A 342 11.07 17.80 -33.43
N THR A 343 10.35 16.87 -32.80
CA THR A 343 9.30 17.14 -31.80
C THR A 343 9.84 17.50 -30.40
N ASP A 344 11.14 17.35 -30.11
CA ASP A 344 11.68 17.47 -28.75
C ASP A 344 11.33 18.80 -28.06
N THR A 345 11.41 19.91 -28.81
CA THR A 345 11.17 21.25 -28.26
C THR A 345 9.68 21.49 -28.00
N MET A 346 8.76 21.05 -28.86
CA MET A 346 7.32 21.18 -28.61
C MET A 346 6.90 20.37 -27.38
N VAL A 347 7.43 19.15 -27.22
CA VAL A 347 7.16 18.28 -26.06
C VAL A 347 7.64 18.95 -24.79
N PHE A 348 8.86 19.50 -24.78
CA PHE A 348 9.40 20.20 -23.62
C PHE A 348 8.57 21.44 -23.25
N LYS A 349 8.11 22.24 -24.23
CA LYS A 349 7.22 23.37 -23.95
C LYS A 349 5.88 22.90 -23.39
N PHE A 350 5.31 21.82 -23.92
CA PHE A 350 4.02 21.30 -23.48
C PHE A 350 4.12 20.72 -22.06
N LEU A 351 5.17 19.95 -21.78
CA LEU A 351 5.49 19.43 -20.45
C LEU A 351 5.55 20.53 -19.41
N ARG A 352 6.16 21.68 -19.73
CA ARG A 352 6.28 22.80 -18.77
C ARG A 352 4.93 23.38 -18.36
N GLU A 353 3.96 23.46 -19.27
CA GLU A 353 2.61 23.93 -18.92
C GLU A 353 1.83 22.85 -18.13
N TYR A 354 2.03 21.56 -18.42
CA TYR A 354 1.46 20.45 -17.63
C TYR A 354 2.09 20.35 -16.22
N ALA A 355 3.41 20.48 -16.10
CA ALA A 355 4.13 20.47 -14.83
C ALA A 355 3.76 21.68 -13.95
N ALA A 356 3.46 22.84 -14.56
CA ALA A 356 2.92 23.99 -13.83
C ALA A 356 1.52 23.72 -13.24
N ALA A 357 0.73 22.83 -13.85
CA ALA A 357 -0.52 22.31 -13.31
C ALA A 357 -0.32 21.06 -12.40
N SER A 358 0.90 20.87 -11.87
CA SER A 358 1.31 19.73 -11.05
C SER A 358 1.08 18.35 -11.67
N ALA A 359 1.02 18.24 -13.00
CA ALA A 359 0.92 16.94 -13.67
C ALA A 359 2.18 16.08 -13.44
N ASP A 360 1.98 14.76 -13.45
CA ASP A 360 3.06 13.78 -13.49
C ASP A 360 3.64 13.73 -14.90
N CYS A 361 4.91 14.11 -15.04
CA CYS A 361 5.53 14.49 -16.30
C CYS A 361 6.79 13.65 -16.58
N LYS A 362 6.82 12.98 -17.73
CA LYS A 362 7.91 12.08 -18.12
C LYS A 362 8.40 12.35 -19.55
N LEU A 363 9.71 12.50 -19.72
CA LEU A 363 10.38 12.58 -21.02
C LEU A 363 11.25 11.35 -21.30
N LEU A 364 11.54 11.12 -22.57
CA LEU A 364 12.58 10.23 -23.02
C LEU A 364 13.96 10.76 -22.60
N LYS A 365 14.83 9.86 -22.13
CA LYS A 365 16.25 10.19 -21.84
C LYS A 365 17.04 10.66 -23.08
N THR A 366 16.51 10.38 -24.27
CA THR A 366 17.08 10.80 -25.57
C THR A 366 16.61 12.18 -26.01
N ASN A 367 15.56 12.75 -25.41
CA ASN A 367 15.08 14.10 -25.74
C ASN A 367 16.16 15.13 -25.34
N HIS A 368 16.48 16.05 -26.27
CA HIS A 368 17.53 17.06 -26.08
C HIS A 368 17.31 17.99 -24.88
N HIS A 369 16.08 18.11 -24.37
CA HIS A 369 15.72 18.92 -23.20
C HIS A 369 15.55 18.10 -21.91
N TYR A 370 15.87 16.79 -21.90
CA TYR A 370 15.67 15.91 -20.72
C TYR A 370 16.25 16.49 -19.42
N ASN A 371 17.50 16.98 -19.46
CA ASN A 371 18.16 17.57 -18.28
C ASN A 371 17.53 18.92 -17.84
N GLU A 372 17.03 19.71 -18.79
CA GLU A 372 16.31 20.96 -18.49
C GLU A 372 14.93 20.67 -17.86
N ALA A 373 14.24 19.63 -18.32
CA ALA A 373 12.98 19.17 -17.77
C ALA A 373 13.14 18.65 -16.32
N LEU A 374 14.20 17.90 -16.03
CA LEU A 374 14.52 17.49 -14.65
C LEU A 374 14.62 18.70 -13.72
N GLN A 375 15.31 19.76 -14.13
CA GLN A 375 15.43 21.00 -13.34
C GLN A 375 14.09 21.74 -13.22
N ALA A 376 13.31 21.82 -14.29
CA ALA A 376 12.01 22.50 -14.31
C ALA A 376 10.97 21.81 -13.42
N VAL A 377 11.04 20.47 -13.28
CA VAL A 377 10.18 19.68 -12.39
C VAL A 377 10.68 19.67 -10.94
N SER A 378 11.98 19.95 -10.71
CA SER A 378 12.64 19.95 -9.37
C SER A 378 12.58 21.30 -8.64
N GLY A 379 11.54 22.11 -8.83
CA GLY A 379 11.39 23.40 -8.14
C GLY A 379 11.37 23.28 -6.61
N PRO A 380 11.60 24.36 -5.84
CA PRO A 380 11.81 24.32 -4.39
C PRO A 380 10.52 24.03 -3.59
N ARG A 381 10.02 22.80 -3.68
CA ARG A 381 8.98 22.21 -2.84
C ARG A 381 9.32 20.74 -2.55
N SER A 382 10.13 20.53 -1.51
CA SER A 382 10.58 19.23 -0.98
C SER A 382 11.58 18.47 -1.87
N SER A 383 12.73 18.16 -1.28
CA SER A 383 13.77 17.30 -1.86
C SER A 383 13.26 15.86 -2.02
N THR A 384 12.85 15.50 -3.24
CA THR A 384 12.73 14.10 -3.70
C THR A 384 12.60 14.05 -5.22
N LEU A 385 13.71 14.24 -5.94
CA LEU A 385 13.84 13.69 -7.29
C LEU A 385 14.82 12.50 -7.21
N GLY A 386 14.36 11.33 -7.64
CA GLY A 386 14.98 10.05 -7.29
C GLY A 386 14.28 9.32 -6.13
N GLY A 387 13.15 9.84 -5.62
CA GLY A 387 12.37 9.19 -4.58
C GLY A 387 10.87 9.17 -4.85
N THR A 388 10.37 7.95 -5.09
CA THR A 388 9.13 7.43 -4.48
C THR A 388 7.81 8.10 -4.88
N GLY A 389 7.03 7.40 -5.72
CA GLY A 389 5.71 7.83 -6.19
C GLY A 389 4.65 8.01 -5.09
N SER A 390 4.63 9.19 -4.47
CA SER A 390 3.43 9.77 -3.90
C SER A 390 2.78 10.65 -4.96
N ALA A 391 1.65 10.21 -5.52
CA ALA A 391 0.99 10.85 -6.65
C ALA A 391 0.41 12.22 -6.25
N LYS A 392 1.22 13.27 -6.38
CA LYS A 392 0.78 14.68 -6.20
C LYS A 392 0.04 15.24 -7.42
N GLY A 393 0.14 14.59 -8.58
CA GLY A 393 -0.46 15.02 -9.84
C GLY A 393 -1.68 14.22 -10.27
N ASN A 394 -2.80 14.90 -10.49
CA ASN A 394 -4.05 14.33 -11.02
C ASN A 394 -4.01 14.06 -12.54
N LEU A 395 -3.05 14.67 -13.24
CA LEU A 395 -2.85 14.58 -14.69
C LEU A 395 -1.55 13.85 -15.04
N LEU A 396 -1.51 13.27 -16.23
CA LEU A 396 -0.35 12.60 -16.83
C LEU A 396 0.08 13.32 -18.12
N PHE A 397 1.39 13.58 -18.25
CA PHE A 397 2.06 13.95 -19.49
C PHE A 397 3.24 13.00 -19.74
N GLU A 398 3.20 12.24 -20.83
CA GLU A 398 4.25 11.27 -21.15
C GLU A 398 4.77 11.44 -22.59
N GLU A 399 6.08 11.48 -22.74
CA GLU A 399 6.75 11.26 -24.02
C GLU A 399 7.27 9.81 -24.06
N ALA A 400 7.01 9.14 -25.18
CA ALA A 400 7.53 7.83 -25.46
C ALA A 400 7.96 7.69 -26.92
N GLN A 401 8.96 6.86 -27.17
CA GLN A 401 9.39 6.57 -28.53
C GLN A 401 8.37 5.65 -29.19
N LEU A 402 8.04 5.90 -30.46
CA LEU A 402 7.28 4.98 -31.29
C LEU A 402 8.06 3.65 -31.36
N GLY A 403 7.60 2.65 -30.62
CA GLY A 403 8.35 1.41 -30.43
C GLY A 403 8.61 0.70 -31.76
N THR A 404 9.82 0.16 -31.93
CA THR A 404 10.27 -0.54 -33.16
C THR A 404 9.49 -1.83 -33.47
N THR A 405 8.55 -2.23 -32.62
CA THR A 405 7.67 -3.39 -32.80
C THR A 405 6.25 -3.06 -32.37
N TYR A 406 5.26 -3.64 -33.06
CA TYR A 406 3.83 -3.46 -32.78
C TYR A 406 3.45 -3.73 -31.30
N SER A 407 4.13 -4.67 -30.63
CA SER A 407 3.83 -5.01 -29.23
C SER A 407 4.28 -3.92 -28.24
N ALA A 408 5.33 -3.16 -28.55
CA ALA A 408 5.87 -2.16 -27.63
C ALA A 408 4.93 -0.96 -27.49
N LEU A 409 4.44 -0.43 -28.62
CA LEU A 409 3.51 0.68 -28.61
C LEU A 409 2.10 0.29 -28.11
N ARG A 410 1.67 -0.96 -28.35
CA ARG A 410 0.44 -1.54 -27.80
C ARG A 410 0.45 -1.47 -26.28
N HIS A 411 1.52 -2.00 -25.67
CA HIS A 411 1.73 -1.95 -24.22
C HIS A 411 1.71 -0.52 -23.69
N LEU A 412 2.27 0.43 -24.44
CA LEU A 412 2.39 1.82 -24.00
C LEU A 412 1.05 2.56 -23.92
N VAL A 413 0.17 2.39 -24.93
CA VAL A 413 -1.15 3.03 -24.88
C VAL A 413 -2.05 2.36 -23.84
N VAL A 414 -2.04 1.03 -23.73
CA VAL A 414 -2.78 0.31 -22.66
C VAL A 414 -2.29 0.77 -21.27
N ARG A 415 -0.98 0.90 -21.07
CA ARG A 415 -0.39 1.46 -19.84
C ARG A 415 -0.85 2.90 -19.58
N SER A 416 -0.77 3.79 -20.55
CA SER A 416 -1.12 5.21 -20.39
C SER A 416 -2.60 5.40 -20.02
N VAL A 417 -3.50 4.65 -20.70
CA VAL A 417 -4.93 4.64 -20.37
C VAL A 417 -5.17 4.04 -18.99
N THR A 418 -4.53 2.92 -18.65
CA THR A 418 -4.77 2.28 -17.34
C THR A 418 -4.22 3.11 -16.18
N ASN A 419 -3.07 3.77 -16.34
CA ASN A 419 -2.55 4.77 -15.40
C ASN A 419 -3.52 5.95 -15.22
N SER A 420 -4.18 6.38 -16.29
CA SER A 420 -5.21 7.43 -16.23
C SER A 420 -6.45 6.96 -15.46
N ALA A 421 -6.88 5.71 -15.67
CA ALA A 421 -7.95 5.06 -14.91
C ALA A 421 -7.59 4.90 -13.42
N SER A 422 -6.35 4.52 -13.08
CA SER A 422 -5.82 4.47 -11.71
C SER A 422 -6.02 5.80 -10.97
N ARG A 423 -5.63 6.93 -11.60
CA ARG A 423 -5.78 8.27 -11.02
C ARG A 423 -7.25 8.66 -10.85
N THR A 424 -8.11 8.31 -11.81
CA THR A 424 -9.55 8.49 -11.68
C THR A 424 -10.14 7.70 -10.49
N ALA A 425 -9.77 6.44 -10.33
CA ALA A 425 -10.20 5.61 -9.20
C ALA A 425 -9.76 6.19 -7.85
N ILE A 426 -8.53 6.68 -7.73
CA ILE A 426 -8.03 7.37 -6.52
C ILE A 426 -8.91 8.60 -6.21
N ARG A 427 -9.13 9.51 -7.16
CA ARG A 427 -9.98 10.70 -6.97
C ARG A 427 -11.41 10.34 -6.54
N MET A 428 -11.99 9.29 -7.14
CA MET A 428 -13.31 8.77 -6.76
C MET A 428 -13.34 8.26 -5.31
N SER A 429 -12.29 7.53 -4.87
CA SER A 429 -12.17 7.04 -3.49
C SER A 429 -12.06 8.18 -2.47
N GLU A 430 -11.27 9.22 -2.77
CA GLU A 430 -11.12 10.39 -1.88
C GLU A 430 -12.39 11.24 -1.79
N SER A 431 -13.10 11.45 -2.92
CA SER A 431 -14.35 12.24 -2.90
C SER A 431 -15.43 11.61 -2.01
N SER A 432 -15.47 10.27 -1.95
CA SER A 432 -16.42 9.52 -1.12
C SER A 432 -16.15 9.64 0.38
N SER A 433 -14.94 10.05 0.79
CA SER A 433 -14.60 10.32 2.19
C SER A 433 -14.92 11.74 2.66
N ARG A 434 -15.49 12.60 1.79
CA ARG A 434 -15.75 14.02 2.08
C ARG A 434 -17.23 14.34 2.36
N THR A 435 -18.16 13.40 2.18
CA THR A 435 -19.60 13.64 2.35
C THR A 435 -20.08 13.34 3.78
N ASP A 436 -19.60 14.13 4.73
CA ASP A 436 -20.20 14.25 6.08
C ASP A 436 -20.27 15.73 6.47
N GLU A 437 -21.29 16.43 5.92
CA GLU A 437 -22.15 17.37 6.66
C GLU A 437 -23.20 18.00 5.73
N LYS A 438 -24.42 18.20 6.28
CA LYS A 438 -25.59 18.89 5.69
C LYS A 438 -26.30 18.15 4.53
N GLY A 439 -27.35 17.42 4.88
CA GLY A 439 -28.32 16.89 3.93
C GLY A 439 -29.21 17.99 3.30
N GLY A 440 -29.60 17.75 2.05
CA GLY A 440 -30.53 18.61 1.30
C GLY A 440 -30.88 18.00 -0.05
N TYR A 441 -31.97 17.24 -0.13
CA TYR A 441 -32.46 16.69 -1.40
C TYR A 441 -32.90 17.82 -2.35
N LYS A 442 -32.21 17.99 -3.48
CA LYS A 442 -32.78 18.53 -4.72
C LYS A 442 -32.22 17.79 -5.93
N ASN A 443 -33.13 17.34 -6.80
CA ASN A 443 -32.77 16.81 -8.12
C ASN A 443 -32.16 17.91 -8.98
N ALA A 444 -31.02 17.65 -9.60
CA ALA A 444 -30.49 18.40 -10.74
C ALA A 444 -29.65 17.47 -11.62
N LEU A 445 -30.32 16.78 -12.55
CA LEU A 445 -29.67 16.35 -13.78
C LEU A 445 -29.29 17.63 -14.55
N SER A 446 -28.09 17.69 -15.15
CA SER A 446 -27.54 18.85 -15.89
C SER A 446 -26.94 20.01 -15.06
N SER A 447 -25.81 19.75 -14.35
CA SER A 447 -24.75 20.78 -14.13
C SER A 447 -23.39 20.20 -13.68
N GLN A 448 -23.02 18.98 -14.09
CA GLN A 448 -21.71 18.38 -13.73
C GLN A 448 -20.64 18.72 -14.79
N LEU A 449 -20.26 20.00 -14.87
CA LEU A 449 -19.20 20.46 -15.78
C LEU A 449 -18.46 21.71 -15.27
N ASP A 450 -18.30 21.84 -13.95
CA ASP A 450 -17.41 22.84 -13.35
C ASP A 450 -16.25 22.16 -12.64
N ALA A 451 -15.04 22.53 -13.04
CA ALA A 451 -13.80 22.13 -12.37
C ALA A 451 -13.67 22.91 -11.06
N ILE A 452 -13.39 22.21 -9.96
CA ILE A 452 -12.83 22.85 -8.77
C ILE A 452 -11.35 23.06 -9.07
N GLY A 453 -10.99 24.30 -9.44
CA GLY A 453 -9.62 24.76 -9.31
C GLY A 453 -9.23 24.77 -7.83
N GLU A 454 -7.95 24.57 -7.54
CA GLU A 454 -7.42 24.88 -6.22
C GLU A 454 -7.36 26.41 -6.12
N ASP A 455 -8.27 27.01 -5.34
CA ASP A 455 -8.42 28.46 -5.23
C ASP A 455 -7.14 29.10 -4.66
N GLU A 456 -6.41 29.86 -5.49
CA GLU A 456 -5.49 30.89 -5.00
C GLU A 456 -6.32 32.11 -4.54
N ASP A 457 -6.24 32.40 -3.24
CA ASP A 457 -6.39 33.70 -2.58
C ASP A 457 -7.46 34.68 -3.14
N GLY A 458 -8.73 34.39 -2.85
CA GLY A 458 -9.83 35.36 -2.89
C GLY A 458 -10.03 36.05 -1.53
N GLU A 459 -9.77 37.36 -1.46
CA GLU A 459 -9.84 38.17 -0.24
C GLU A 459 -11.29 38.38 0.28
N ILE A 460 -11.45 38.55 1.60
CA ILE A 460 -12.65 39.05 2.32
C ILE A 460 -13.84 38.08 2.52
N ASN A 461 -13.94 37.50 3.73
CA ASN A 461 -14.84 38.09 4.74
C ASN A 461 -14.53 37.62 6.17
N GLU A 462 -14.35 38.58 7.09
CA GLU A 462 -14.09 38.29 8.50
C GLU A 462 -15.37 37.89 9.25
N LYS A 463 -15.42 36.67 9.80
CA LYS A 463 -15.94 36.33 11.16
C LYS A 463 -16.07 34.81 11.37
N HIS A 464 -14.94 34.17 11.69
CA HIS A 464 -14.77 33.18 12.77
C HIS A 464 -13.40 32.51 12.56
N GLY A 465 -12.39 33.05 13.24
CA GLY A 465 -11.00 32.67 13.02
C GLY A 465 -10.66 31.28 13.55
N LEU A 466 -10.39 30.34 12.64
CA LEU A 466 -9.50 29.19 12.83
C LEU A 466 -9.01 28.72 11.45
N SER A 467 -8.11 29.51 10.86
CA SER A 467 -7.38 29.11 9.64
C SER A 467 -6.61 27.81 9.93
N LYS A 468 -6.94 26.74 9.21
CA LYS A 468 -6.23 25.45 9.27
C LYS A 468 -4.86 25.60 8.60
N ARG A 469 -3.88 26.11 9.34
CA ARG A 469 -2.47 26.01 8.95
C ARG A 469 -2.09 24.53 8.79
N GLU A 470 -1.32 24.22 7.76
CA GLU A 470 -0.71 22.90 7.64
C GLU A 470 0.17 22.58 8.87
N PRO A 471 0.23 21.32 9.30
CA PRO A 471 1.06 20.93 10.44
C PRO A 471 2.54 21.11 10.10
N LEU A 472 3.23 21.94 10.88
CA LEU A 472 4.68 22.12 10.79
C LEU A 472 5.39 20.78 11.00
N LEU A 473 6.18 20.37 10.00
CA LEU A 473 7.02 19.18 10.09
C LEU A 473 8.35 19.49 10.79
N GLU A 474 8.85 18.51 11.52
CA GLU A 474 10.18 18.55 12.12
C GLU A 474 11.27 18.24 11.08
N ASP A 475 12.18 19.20 10.88
CA ASP A 475 13.39 19.06 10.06
C ASP A 475 14.64 19.15 10.96
N VAL A 476 14.85 18.09 11.75
CA VAL A 476 15.98 17.96 12.70
C VAL A 476 16.53 16.54 12.64
N GLU A 477 17.85 16.40 12.76
CA GLU A 477 18.52 15.10 12.82
C GLU A 477 18.00 14.24 14.00
N LYS A 478 17.76 12.94 13.73
CA LYS A 478 17.06 12.04 14.66
C LYS A 478 17.98 11.54 15.78
N GLN A 479 17.79 12.04 17.00
CA GLN A 479 18.66 11.73 18.15
C GLN A 479 18.17 10.52 18.96
N TRP A 480 18.03 9.35 18.32
CA TRP A 480 17.48 8.13 18.92
C TRP A 480 18.17 7.68 20.23
N GLY A 481 19.44 8.01 20.43
CA GLY A 481 20.22 7.64 21.62
C GLY A 481 19.97 8.51 22.87
N ARG A 482 19.22 9.61 22.76
CA ARG A 482 19.03 10.61 23.81
C ARG A 482 17.59 10.58 24.36
N PRO A 483 17.35 10.05 25.58
CA PRO A 483 15.99 10.01 26.16
C PRO A 483 15.33 11.39 26.26
N GLU A 484 16.09 12.44 26.56
CA GLU A 484 15.66 13.83 26.64
C GLU A 484 15.19 14.43 25.30
N TRP A 485 15.50 13.78 24.17
CA TRP A 485 14.97 14.16 22.86
C TRP A 485 13.48 13.80 22.69
N PHE A 486 12.88 12.97 23.57
CA PHE A 486 11.46 12.62 23.54
C PHE A 486 10.70 13.31 24.69
N GLN A 487 9.95 14.38 24.38
CA GLN A 487 9.31 15.23 25.39
C GLN A 487 7.95 14.71 25.87
N ASP A 488 7.17 14.08 24.98
CA ASP A 488 5.81 13.67 25.30
C ASP A 488 5.80 12.23 25.82
N LYS A 489 5.41 12.04 27.08
CA LYS A 489 5.21 10.71 27.68
C LYS A 489 3.73 10.31 27.62
N LEU A 490 3.44 9.19 26.98
CA LEU A 490 2.12 8.60 26.84
C LEU A 490 2.07 7.27 27.61
N VAL A 491 1.07 7.11 28.49
CA VAL A 491 0.71 5.81 29.07
C VAL A 491 -0.52 5.31 28.32
N VAL A 492 -0.36 4.17 27.64
CA VAL A 492 -1.31 3.70 26.63
C VAL A 492 -1.69 2.25 26.83
N GLU A 493 -2.96 1.94 26.58
CA GLU A 493 -3.47 0.58 26.47
C GLU A 493 -4.09 0.33 25.10
N GLY A 494 -4.11 -0.92 24.67
CA GLY A 494 -4.75 -1.29 23.41
C GLY A 494 -4.42 -2.71 23.01
N PHE A 495 -4.29 -2.96 21.70
CA PHE A 495 -4.22 -4.31 21.15
C PHE A 495 -3.04 -4.48 20.19
N SER A 496 -2.48 -5.69 20.18
CA SER A 496 -1.43 -6.12 19.24
C SER A 496 -1.73 -7.54 18.76
N PRO A 497 -1.45 -7.87 17.49
CA PRO A 497 -1.83 -9.17 16.92
C PRO A 497 -0.85 -10.26 17.36
N ASP A 498 -1.37 -11.45 17.70
CA ASP A 498 -0.58 -12.62 18.10
C ASP A 498 0.04 -13.35 16.88
N THR A 499 0.80 -12.61 16.07
CA THR A 499 1.47 -13.06 14.83
C THR A 499 2.55 -14.13 15.02
N VAL A 500 2.84 -14.52 16.26
CA VAL A 500 3.94 -15.43 16.64
C VAL A 500 3.61 -16.91 16.40
N VAL A 501 2.34 -17.28 16.22
CA VAL A 501 1.91 -18.68 16.13
C VAL A 501 1.86 -19.17 14.68
N HIS A 502 3.00 -19.36 14.01
CA HIS A 502 3.01 -20.05 12.72
C HIS A 502 3.08 -21.58 12.90
N ARG A 503 1.97 -22.26 12.59
CA ARG A 503 1.87 -23.71 12.38
C ARG A 503 1.31 -23.91 10.96
N SER A 504 1.35 -25.14 10.44
CA SER A 504 0.94 -25.54 9.07
C SER A 504 -0.58 -25.45 8.79
N GLY A 505 -1.20 -24.34 9.18
CA GLY A 505 -2.63 -24.04 9.07
C GLY A 505 -3.02 -22.65 9.58
N THR A 506 -2.10 -21.87 10.21
CA THR A 506 -2.43 -20.55 10.77
C THR A 506 -3.00 -19.58 9.73
N LEU A 507 -2.41 -19.53 8.54
CA LEU A 507 -2.91 -18.69 7.45
C LEU A 507 -4.32 -19.11 7.01
N ASN A 508 -4.63 -20.41 7.04
CA ASN A 508 -5.96 -20.91 6.72
C ASN A 508 -6.98 -20.49 7.78
N ASP A 509 -6.66 -20.64 9.07
CA ASP A 509 -7.52 -20.21 10.17
C ASP A 509 -7.83 -18.70 10.05
N MET A 510 -6.82 -17.87 9.78
CA MET A 510 -6.98 -16.41 9.60
C MET A 510 -7.78 -16.03 8.34
N MET A 511 -7.69 -16.81 7.27
CA MET A 511 -8.52 -16.61 6.07
C MET A 511 -9.97 -17.06 6.25
N ALA A 512 -10.28 -17.96 7.18
CA ALA A 512 -11.67 -18.34 7.45
C ALA A 512 -12.47 -17.21 8.12
N GLN A 513 -11.93 -16.56 9.17
CA GLN A 513 -12.64 -15.51 9.93
C GLN A 513 -11.67 -14.50 10.58
N ASP A 514 -12.03 -13.21 10.61
CA ASP A 514 -11.20 -12.15 11.25
C ASP A 514 -11.02 -12.34 12.77
N ASP A 515 -11.91 -13.10 13.41
CA ASP A 515 -11.79 -13.48 14.82
C ASP A 515 -10.67 -14.50 15.11
N ASN A 516 -10.21 -15.23 14.08
CA ASN A 516 -9.04 -16.09 14.18
C ASN A 516 -7.72 -15.29 14.15
N ILE A 517 -7.76 -14.01 13.73
CA ILE A 517 -6.67 -13.05 13.89
C ILE A 517 -6.64 -12.59 15.35
N ARG A 518 -6.02 -13.41 16.20
CA ARG A 518 -6.02 -13.25 17.66
C ARG A 518 -5.34 -11.96 18.09
N LEU A 519 -5.98 -11.27 19.03
CA LEU A 519 -5.49 -10.03 19.63
C LEU A 519 -5.09 -10.27 21.08
N SER A 520 -3.94 -9.73 21.45
CA SER A 520 -3.53 -9.58 22.84
C SER A 520 -3.68 -8.14 23.29
N VAL A 521 -4.16 -7.95 24.52
CA VAL A 521 -4.19 -6.62 25.14
C VAL A 521 -2.78 -6.29 25.64
N MET A 522 -2.30 -5.09 25.34
CA MET A 522 -0.99 -4.60 25.78
C MET A 522 -1.15 -3.28 26.53
N GLU A 523 -0.29 -3.09 27.54
CA GLU A 523 -0.06 -1.81 28.20
C GLU A 523 1.40 -1.39 27.99
N LEU A 524 1.60 -0.15 27.55
CA LEU A 524 2.92 0.40 27.23
C LEU A 524 3.08 1.82 27.79
N THR A 525 4.33 2.17 28.09
CA THR A 525 4.75 3.57 28.22
C THR A 525 5.56 3.93 26.99
N VAL A 526 5.09 4.92 26.24
CA VAL A 526 5.71 5.39 25.00
C VAL A 526 6.16 6.83 25.19
N THR A 527 7.39 7.16 24.84
CA THR A 527 7.86 8.55 24.72
C THR A 527 7.96 8.93 23.25
N LYS A 528 7.50 10.13 22.87
CA LYS A 528 7.49 10.61 21.48
C LYS A 528 7.92 12.06 21.32
N ARG A 529 8.23 12.45 20.07
CA ARG A 529 8.38 13.85 19.64
C ARG A 529 7.05 14.60 19.68
N GLN A 530 7.12 15.91 19.92
CA GLN A 530 5.97 16.82 19.86
C GLN A 530 5.52 17.14 18.44
N LEU A 531 6.47 17.38 17.54
CA LEU A 531 6.21 17.63 16.13
C LEU A 531 6.30 16.34 15.31
N PRO A 532 5.49 16.20 14.25
CA PRO A 532 5.61 15.08 13.32
C PRO A 532 6.80 15.28 12.39
N PHE A 533 7.53 14.22 12.04
CA PHE A 533 8.60 14.28 11.04
C PHE A 533 8.09 14.01 9.62
N ALA A 534 6.89 13.43 9.49
CA ALA A 534 6.27 13.13 8.20
C ALA A 534 4.74 13.19 8.30
N GLN A 535 4.09 13.39 7.16
CA GLN A 535 2.63 13.34 7.02
C GLN A 535 2.22 12.56 5.77
N GLY A 536 1.18 11.73 5.90
CA GLY A 536 0.46 11.13 4.78
C GLY A 536 -0.87 11.83 4.51
N ALA A 537 -1.71 11.26 3.64
CA ALA A 537 -3.04 11.82 3.35
C ALA A 537 -3.92 11.96 4.62
N LEU A 538 -3.96 10.92 5.46
CA LEU A 538 -4.85 10.83 6.63
C LEU A 538 -4.15 10.90 7.99
N ARG A 539 -2.83 10.67 8.07
CA ARG A 539 -2.08 10.49 9.33
C ARG A 539 -0.83 11.37 9.41
N LEU A 540 -0.43 11.67 10.65
CA LEU A 540 0.85 12.29 11.04
C LEU A 540 1.74 11.25 11.70
N ALA A 541 3.05 11.32 11.49
CA ALA A 541 4.03 10.37 12.01
C ALA A 541 5.06 11.06 12.93
N TYR A 542 5.26 10.52 14.13
CA TYR A 542 6.12 11.06 15.18
C TYR A 542 7.20 10.03 15.55
N CYS A 543 8.46 10.44 15.71
CA CYS A 543 9.50 9.55 16.23
C CYS A 543 9.21 9.21 17.71
N ALA A 544 9.37 7.93 18.08
CA ALA A 544 9.02 7.42 19.40
C ALA A 544 9.91 6.27 19.89
N LYS A 545 9.85 6.01 21.21
CA LYS A 545 10.45 4.86 21.88
C LYS A 545 9.51 4.29 22.95
N THR A 546 9.67 3.02 23.27
CA THR A 546 9.08 2.40 24.48
C THR A 546 10.05 2.53 25.66
N ALA A 547 9.65 2.10 26.86
CA ALA A 547 10.43 2.32 28.08
C ALA A 547 11.67 1.42 28.19
N HIS A 548 11.65 0.23 27.57
CA HIS A 548 12.70 -0.79 27.73
C HIS A 548 13.30 -1.32 26.42
N SER A 549 12.78 -0.91 25.26
CA SER A 549 13.35 -1.19 23.94
C SER A 549 14.35 -0.10 23.52
N THR A 550 15.54 -0.51 23.05
CA THR A 550 16.49 0.41 22.39
C THR A 550 16.08 0.74 20.95
N SER A 551 15.28 -0.12 20.31
CA SER A 551 14.80 0.03 18.94
C SER A 551 13.96 1.30 18.72
N PRO A 552 14.06 1.95 17.54
CA PRO A 552 13.25 3.11 17.18
C PRO A 552 11.84 2.72 16.72
N TYR A 553 10.85 3.53 17.06
CA TYR A 553 9.45 3.34 16.67
C TYR A 553 8.86 4.63 16.09
N VAL A 554 7.71 4.49 15.42
CA VAL A 554 6.87 5.58 14.95
C VAL A 554 5.51 5.48 15.65
N VAL A 555 5.05 6.61 16.18
CA VAL A 555 3.64 6.79 16.57
C VAL A 555 2.93 7.48 15.40
N LYS A 556 1.83 6.90 14.92
CA LYS A 556 0.92 7.56 13.95
C LYS A 556 -0.38 7.98 14.62
N SER A 557 -0.88 9.17 14.29
CA SER A 557 -2.20 9.66 14.67
C SER A 557 -2.96 10.21 13.46
N PHE A 558 -4.30 10.23 13.50
CA PHE A 558 -5.09 10.81 12.41
C PHE A 558 -5.02 12.35 12.42
N LYS A 559 -5.09 12.94 11.22
CA LYS A 559 -5.14 14.40 10.99
C LYS A 559 -6.49 15.03 11.38
N ARG A 560 -7.54 14.23 11.52
CA ARG A 560 -8.92 14.65 11.83
C ARG A 560 -9.55 13.58 12.73
N ASP A 561 -10.43 14.00 13.62
CA ASP A 561 -11.30 13.08 14.36
C ASP A 561 -12.29 12.38 13.43
N GLY A 562 -12.65 11.14 13.75
CA GLY A 562 -13.62 10.34 12.98
C GLY A 562 -13.36 8.83 13.11
N LYS A 563 -12.11 8.39 12.92
CA LYS A 563 -11.72 6.99 13.10
C LYS A 563 -11.56 6.63 14.59
N ARG A 564 -12.22 5.54 14.99
CA ARG A 564 -12.21 4.95 16.35
C ARG A 564 -11.16 3.86 16.49
N LEU A 565 -10.93 3.37 17.71
CA LEU A 565 -10.00 2.25 17.98
C LEU A 565 -10.31 1.00 17.14
N ALA A 566 -11.60 0.72 16.90
CA ALA A 566 -12.03 -0.35 16.00
C ALA A 566 -11.44 -0.27 14.58
N HIS A 567 -11.28 0.94 14.01
CA HIS A 567 -10.71 1.11 12.67
C HIS A 567 -9.21 0.75 12.68
N LEU A 568 -8.45 1.30 13.64
CA LEU A 568 -7.03 0.97 13.81
C LEU A 568 -6.81 -0.52 14.12
N ALA A 569 -7.73 -1.14 14.85
CA ALA A 569 -7.66 -2.56 15.15
C ALA A 569 -8.00 -3.44 13.94
N GLU A 570 -8.73 -2.92 12.96
CA GLU A 570 -8.97 -3.59 11.69
C GLU A 570 -7.78 -3.41 10.73
N ASP A 571 -7.25 -2.19 10.57
CA ASP A 571 -5.99 -1.92 9.85
C ASP A 571 -4.86 -2.86 10.35
N MET A 572 -4.76 -3.02 11.68
CA MET A 572 -3.85 -3.96 12.34
C MET A 572 -4.11 -5.44 12.00
N ARG A 573 -5.38 -5.85 11.87
CA ARG A 573 -5.73 -7.22 11.45
C ARG A 573 -5.39 -7.47 9.97
N CYS A 574 -5.67 -6.51 9.09
CA CYS A 574 -5.26 -6.56 7.69
C CYS A 574 -3.75 -6.83 7.59
N GLN A 575 -2.95 -5.99 8.26
CA GLN A 575 -1.49 -6.10 8.24
C GLN A 575 -0.98 -7.42 8.86
N ALA A 576 -1.65 -7.95 9.88
CA ALA A 576 -1.36 -9.27 10.44
C ALA A 576 -1.64 -10.41 9.43
N LEU A 577 -2.72 -10.34 8.65
CA LEU A 577 -3.03 -11.31 7.60
C LEU A 577 -2.03 -11.21 6.44
N CYS A 578 -1.66 -9.99 6.00
CA CYS A 578 -0.59 -9.78 5.01
C CYS A 578 0.73 -10.43 5.46
N LYS A 579 1.07 -10.30 6.75
CA LYS A 579 2.26 -10.93 7.34
C LYS A 579 2.18 -12.46 7.36
N ALA A 580 0.99 -13.04 7.57
CA ALA A 580 0.78 -14.48 7.48
C ALA A 580 0.94 -15.01 6.04
N PHE A 581 0.48 -14.27 5.02
CA PHE A 581 0.79 -14.56 3.62
C PHE A 581 2.31 -14.49 3.35
N ALA A 582 2.99 -13.46 3.89
CA ALA A 582 4.44 -13.28 3.71
C ALA A 582 5.27 -14.42 4.34
N LEU A 583 4.83 -14.96 5.48
CA LEU A 583 5.46 -16.14 6.10
C LEU A 583 5.46 -17.37 5.17
N GLU A 584 4.33 -17.66 4.51
CA GLU A 584 4.26 -18.76 3.53
C GLU A 584 5.03 -18.42 2.24
N PHE A 585 4.89 -17.20 1.70
CA PHE A 585 5.60 -16.75 0.49
C PHE A 585 7.12 -16.86 0.65
N ASN A 586 7.69 -16.29 1.72
CA ASN A 586 9.13 -16.34 1.98
C ASN A 586 9.65 -17.76 2.18
N ALA A 587 8.81 -18.67 2.68
CA ALA A 587 9.19 -20.06 2.82
C ALA A 587 9.23 -20.78 1.45
N LEU A 588 8.42 -20.33 0.47
CA LEU A 588 8.40 -20.85 -0.91
C LEU A 588 9.54 -20.27 -1.76
N THR A 589 9.85 -18.98 -1.62
CA THR A 589 10.80 -18.24 -2.45
C THR A 589 12.19 -18.07 -1.82
N GLY A 590 12.33 -18.39 -0.53
CA GLY A 590 13.56 -18.25 0.23
C GLY A 590 13.95 -16.80 0.53
N ASN A 591 15.17 -16.60 1.03
CA ASN A 591 15.62 -15.29 1.50
C ASN A 591 15.78 -14.24 0.38
N LYS A 592 15.98 -14.66 -0.88
CA LYS A 592 16.26 -13.75 -2.00
C LYS A 592 15.10 -12.79 -2.25
N TYR A 593 13.88 -13.31 -2.22
CA TYR A 593 12.65 -12.57 -2.51
C TYR A 593 11.82 -12.32 -1.25
N ALA A 594 12.46 -12.35 -0.07
CA ALA A 594 11.76 -12.26 1.20
C ALA A 594 11.09 -10.88 1.38
N ILE A 595 9.82 -10.90 1.75
CA ILE A 595 8.99 -9.75 2.08
C ILE A 595 8.64 -9.81 3.58
N ASP A 596 8.73 -8.71 4.30
CA ASP A 596 8.25 -8.64 5.67
C ASP A 596 7.29 -7.46 5.84
N PHE A 597 6.22 -7.64 6.62
CA PHE A 597 5.33 -6.56 7.03
C PHE A 597 5.63 -6.19 8.49
N ILE A 598 5.83 -4.91 8.78
CA ILE A 598 6.01 -4.48 10.18
C ILE A 598 4.76 -4.81 11.02
N VAL A 599 4.92 -4.93 12.34
CA VAL A 599 3.76 -5.11 13.24
C VAL A 599 3.26 -3.76 13.72
N THR A 600 1.99 -3.50 13.46
CA THR A 600 1.25 -2.36 13.99
C THR A 600 0.54 -2.75 15.27
N THR A 601 0.56 -1.88 16.27
CA THR A 601 -0.16 -2.03 17.55
C THR A 601 -1.08 -0.82 17.72
N CYS A 602 -2.38 -1.02 17.94
CA CYS A 602 -3.35 0.06 18.10
C CYS A 602 -3.56 0.40 19.58
N LEU A 603 -3.60 1.69 19.92
CA LEU A 603 -3.41 2.19 21.28
C LEU A 603 -4.31 3.40 21.60
N LYS A 604 -4.66 3.54 22.87
CA LYS A 604 -5.49 4.59 23.47
C LYS A 604 -4.82 5.14 24.73
N GLY A 605 -4.85 6.46 24.95
CA GLY A 605 -4.29 7.07 26.16
C GLY A 605 -5.10 6.78 27.43
N LYS A 606 -4.43 6.40 28.52
CA LYS A 606 -5.06 6.20 29.85
C LYS A 606 -5.28 7.55 30.57
N THR A 607 -6.25 8.33 30.10
CA THR A 607 -6.71 9.65 30.63
C THR A 607 -5.68 10.80 30.67
N GLY A 608 -6.13 12.02 30.40
CA GLY A 608 -5.35 13.25 30.57
C GLY A 608 -4.42 13.64 29.41
N SER A 609 -3.90 12.69 28.62
CA SER A 609 -3.18 12.98 27.38
C SER A 609 -4.18 13.23 26.23
N GLY A 610 -4.14 14.41 25.60
CA GLY A 610 -5.07 14.83 24.53
C GLY A 610 -4.92 14.12 23.17
N THR A 611 -4.60 12.82 23.17
CA THR A 611 -4.52 11.95 21.99
C THR A 611 -5.47 10.77 22.18
N ASN A 612 -6.58 10.77 21.45
CA ASN A 612 -7.65 9.79 21.63
C ASN A 612 -7.23 8.37 21.20
N TYR A 613 -6.69 8.23 19.98
CA TYR A 613 -6.26 6.95 19.42
C TYR A 613 -4.99 7.12 18.57
N VAL A 614 -4.05 6.18 18.69
CA VAL A 614 -2.79 6.16 17.92
C VAL A 614 -2.43 4.73 17.51
N SER A 615 -1.57 4.58 16.51
CA SER A 615 -0.86 3.31 16.27
C SER A 615 0.64 3.46 16.55
N LEU A 616 1.25 2.38 17.01
CA LEU A 616 2.70 2.24 17.22
C LEU A 616 3.23 1.16 16.28
N GLU A 617 4.32 1.45 15.59
CA GLU A 617 4.97 0.55 14.63
C GLU A 617 6.50 0.75 14.64
N PRO A 618 7.31 -0.24 14.23
CA PRO A 618 8.75 -0.06 14.00
C PRO A 618 9.09 1.10 13.07
N PHE A 619 10.13 1.87 13.40
CA PHE A 619 10.72 2.80 12.42
C PHE A 619 11.51 2.01 11.38
N ILE A 620 11.26 2.30 10.10
CA ILE A 620 12.01 1.76 8.95
C ILE A 620 12.85 2.88 8.33
N GLU A 621 14.14 2.63 8.17
CA GLU A 621 15.12 3.62 7.71
C GLU A 621 15.55 3.36 6.27
N GLY A 622 15.38 4.36 5.40
CA GLY A 622 15.77 4.32 3.99
C GLY A 622 14.72 4.97 3.08
N GLN A 623 14.80 4.66 1.79
CA GLN A 623 13.93 5.21 0.75
C GLN A 623 12.58 4.48 0.71
N TYR A 624 11.47 5.24 0.80
CA TYR A 624 10.11 4.71 0.94
C TYR A 624 9.45 4.36 -0.41
N VAL A 625 9.81 3.23 -1.01
CA VAL A 625 9.27 2.82 -2.33
C VAL A 625 7.83 2.31 -2.21
N LYS A 626 6.98 2.74 -3.15
CA LYS A 626 5.66 2.16 -3.41
C LYS A 626 5.75 1.27 -4.65
N TYR A 627 5.44 -0.02 -4.51
CA TYR A 627 5.60 -1.03 -5.56
C TYR A 627 4.31 -1.28 -6.33
N ASN A 628 3.16 -1.24 -5.65
CA ASN A 628 1.85 -1.13 -6.29
C ASN A 628 0.89 -0.34 -5.38
N ASN A 629 -0.31 -0.02 -5.87
CA ASN A 629 -1.38 0.55 -5.05
C ASN A 629 -2.60 -0.39 -4.97
N ASN A 630 -3.68 0.08 -4.34
CA ASN A 630 -4.97 -0.61 -4.32
C ASN A 630 -5.88 -0.33 -5.55
N CYS A 631 -5.42 0.48 -6.51
CA CYS A 631 -6.12 1.00 -7.70
C CYS A 631 -5.19 1.00 -8.95
N SER A 632 -4.80 -0.18 -9.42
CA SER A 632 -4.08 -0.47 -10.69
C SER A 632 -2.68 0.13 -10.95
N TYR A 633 -2.11 0.98 -10.10
CA TYR A 633 -0.71 1.43 -10.22
C TYR A 633 0.27 0.28 -9.93
N VAL A 634 1.25 0.14 -10.81
CA VAL A 634 2.43 -0.72 -10.67
C VAL A 634 3.66 0.16 -10.85
N ASN A 635 4.65 0.00 -9.97
CA ASN A 635 5.93 0.66 -10.13
C ASN A 635 6.72 -0.04 -11.25
N GLU A 636 7.20 0.73 -12.23
CA GLU A 636 7.97 0.25 -13.38
C GLU A 636 9.40 0.78 -13.41
N GLU A 637 9.85 1.43 -12.34
CA GLU A 637 11.23 1.90 -12.23
C GLU A 637 12.18 0.71 -12.14
N LYS A 638 13.12 0.66 -13.09
CA LYS A 638 14.21 -0.32 -13.11
C LYS A 638 15.47 0.35 -12.60
N LEU A 639 15.54 0.53 -11.28
CA LEU A 639 16.80 0.74 -10.58
C LEU A 639 17.41 -0.66 -10.38
N ASP A 640 18.65 -0.86 -10.82
CA ASP A 640 19.24 -2.19 -10.99
C ASP A 640 19.23 -3.05 -9.69
N ASP A 641 19.31 -2.40 -8.52
CA ASP A 641 19.25 -3.06 -7.20
C ASP A 641 17.81 -3.33 -6.69
N GLU A 642 16.78 -2.70 -7.27
CA GLU A 642 15.38 -2.82 -6.80
C GLU A 642 14.48 -3.67 -7.72
N VAL A 643 14.90 -3.97 -8.96
CA VAL A 643 14.09 -4.71 -9.95
C VAL A 643 13.58 -6.04 -9.40
N GLU A 644 14.47 -6.84 -8.82
CA GLU A 644 14.15 -8.17 -8.31
C GLU A 644 13.13 -8.14 -7.17
N PHE A 645 13.17 -7.12 -6.31
CA PHE A 645 12.21 -6.97 -5.22
C PHE A 645 10.86 -6.43 -5.72
N ASN A 646 10.85 -5.52 -6.68
CA ASN A 646 9.62 -5.05 -7.32
C ASN A 646 8.89 -6.23 -8.00
N GLU A 647 9.61 -7.10 -8.72
CA GLU A 647 9.05 -8.34 -9.26
C GLU A 647 8.52 -9.27 -8.16
N ALA A 648 9.22 -9.40 -7.03
CA ALA A 648 8.74 -10.16 -5.88
C ALA A 648 7.45 -9.58 -5.28
N ALA A 649 7.31 -8.25 -5.23
CA ALA A 649 6.11 -7.57 -4.76
C ALA A 649 4.89 -7.87 -5.65
N GLN A 650 5.02 -7.76 -6.98
CA GLN A 650 3.90 -8.11 -7.88
C GLN A 650 3.55 -9.60 -7.83
N ALA A 651 4.57 -10.47 -7.73
CA ALA A 651 4.37 -11.90 -7.57
C ALA A 651 3.72 -12.26 -6.23
N PHE A 652 3.99 -11.50 -5.16
CA PHE A 652 3.35 -11.67 -3.85
C PHE A 652 1.86 -11.31 -3.90
N SER A 653 1.49 -10.17 -4.48
CA SER A 653 0.08 -9.81 -4.69
C SER A 653 -0.68 -10.90 -5.46
N HIS A 654 -0.11 -11.40 -6.57
CA HIS A 654 -0.68 -12.51 -7.33
C HIS A 654 -0.74 -13.82 -6.55
N PHE A 655 0.32 -14.16 -5.80
CA PHE A 655 0.35 -15.31 -4.91
C PHE A 655 -0.76 -15.26 -3.87
N THR A 656 -1.06 -14.10 -3.27
CA THR A 656 -2.15 -14.01 -2.28
C THR A 656 -3.51 -14.34 -2.89
N TYR A 657 -3.77 -13.93 -4.14
CA TYR A 657 -4.98 -14.27 -4.88
C TYR A 657 -5.05 -15.76 -5.24
N GLU A 658 -3.95 -16.33 -5.75
CA GLU A 658 -3.87 -17.75 -6.08
C GLU A 658 -4.04 -18.63 -4.83
N ARG A 659 -3.26 -18.32 -3.78
CA ARG A 659 -3.24 -19.04 -2.51
C ARG A 659 -4.61 -18.99 -1.84
N SER A 660 -5.31 -17.86 -1.95
CA SER A 660 -6.64 -17.62 -1.38
C SER A 660 -7.82 -18.14 -2.21
N TRP A 661 -7.58 -18.84 -3.32
CA TRP A 661 -8.63 -19.29 -4.26
C TRP A 661 -9.54 -18.13 -4.72
N GLY A 662 -8.92 -16.96 -4.92
CA GLY A 662 -9.58 -15.73 -5.35
C GLY A 662 -10.39 -15.01 -4.27
N SER A 663 -10.22 -15.36 -2.99
CA SER A 663 -10.97 -14.75 -1.87
C SER A 663 -10.32 -13.47 -1.32
N PHE A 664 -8.99 -13.34 -1.46
CA PHE A 664 -8.19 -12.23 -0.93
C PHE A 664 -7.12 -11.79 -1.92
N LEU A 665 -6.88 -10.49 -2.04
CA LEU A 665 -5.76 -9.93 -2.78
C LEU A 665 -5.08 -8.85 -1.94
N VAL A 666 -3.81 -9.06 -1.61
CA VAL A 666 -2.99 -8.08 -0.90
C VAL A 666 -2.34 -7.13 -1.91
N CYS A 667 -2.49 -5.83 -1.68
CA CYS A 667 -2.01 -4.76 -2.55
C CYS A 667 -1.61 -3.54 -1.70
N ASP A 668 -1.40 -2.38 -2.34
CA ASP A 668 -0.80 -1.20 -1.70
C ASP A 668 0.56 -1.50 -1.05
N LEU A 669 1.37 -2.31 -1.74
CA LEU A 669 2.69 -2.74 -1.27
C LEU A 669 3.67 -1.56 -1.29
N GLN A 670 4.07 -1.12 -0.10
CA GLN A 670 4.89 0.09 0.10
C GLN A 670 5.74 -0.04 1.38
N GLY A 671 6.94 0.54 1.38
CA GLY A 671 7.87 0.46 2.50
C GLY A 671 9.30 0.75 2.11
N VAL A 672 10.27 0.17 2.80
CA VAL A 672 11.70 0.39 2.55
C VAL A 672 12.37 -0.96 2.26
N GLY A 673 12.83 -1.13 1.01
CA GLY A 673 13.34 -2.40 0.51
C GLY A 673 12.38 -3.56 0.84
N HIS A 674 12.91 -4.58 1.51
CA HIS A 674 12.18 -5.79 1.90
C HIS A 674 11.13 -5.62 3.01
N VAL A 675 11.03 -4.44 3.64
CA VAL A 675 10.17 -4.21 4.82
C VAL A 675 9.04 -3.25 4.49
N LEU A 676 7.83 -3.80 4.44
CA LEU A 676 6.59 -3.13 4.02
C LEU A 676 5.70 -2.72 5.20
N THR A 677 4.84 -1.73 4.96
CA THR A 677 3.86 -1.20 5.93
C THR A 677 2.58 -0.76 5.24
N ASP A 678 1.52 -0.54 6.02
CA ASP A 678 0.22 -0.04 5.55
C ASP A 678 -0.34 -0.72 4.28
N PRO A 679 -0.38 -2.07 4.16
CA PRO A 679 -0.95 -2.75 3.00
C PRO A 679 -2.48 -2.69 2.98
N ALA A 680 -3.06 -2.83 1.80
CA ALA A 680 -4.50 -3.01 1.59
C ALA A 680 -4.84 -4.48 1.29
N ILE A 681 -6.08 -4.87 1.62
CA ILE A 681 -6.66 -6.17 1.25
C ILE A 681 -7.97 -5.93 0.52
N HIS A 682 -8.10 -6.51 -0.67
CA HIS A 682 -9.38 -6.67 -1.36
C HIS A 682 -9.95 -8.05 -1.06
N THR A 683 -11.27 -8.16 -0.88
CA THR A 683 -11.95 -9.46 -0.63
C THR A 683 -13.39 -9.47 -1.14
N LEU A 684 -13.87 -10.65 -1.54
CA LEU A 684 -15.26 -10.82 -2.02
C LEU A 684 -16.28 -10.89 -0.87
N ASP A 685 -15.84 -11.22 0.33
CA ASP A 685 -16.72 -11.36 1.48
C ASP A 685 -16.99 -9.96 2.08
N PRO A 686 -18.22 -9.41 1.98
CA PRO A 686 -18.55 -8.10 2.51
C PRO A 686 -18.53 -8.08 4.05
N GLU A 687 -18.43 -9.24 4.72
CA GLU A 687 -18.28 -9.33 6.17
C GLU A 687 -16.83 -9.16 6.65
N ARG A 688 -15.85 -9.17 5.73
CA ARG A 688 -14.41 -9.11 6.02
C ARG A 688 -13.86 -7.70 5.81
N PHE A 689 -13.11 -7.22 6.80
CA PHE A 689 -12.47 -5.89 6.77
C PHE A 689 -13.43 -4.75 6.36
N LYS A 690 -14.59 -4.65 7.02
CA LYS A 690 -15.67 -3.69 6.72
C LYS A 690 -15.29 -2.22 6.92
N LEU A 691 -14.39 -1.95 7.86
CA LEU A 691 -13.95 -0.61 8.25
C LEU A 691 -12.76 -0.10 7.40
N ALA A 692 -12.12 -0.97 6.63
CA ALA A 692 -11.01 -0.68 5.74
C ALA A 692 -11.48 0.01 4.44
N ASP A 693 -11.34 1.34 4.39
CA ASP A 693 -11.75 2.16 3.24
C ASP A 693 -10.94 1.88 1.94
N THR A 694 -9.85 1.12 2.05
CA THR A 694 -9.00 0.69 0.93
C THR A 694 -9.47 -0.61 0.27
N ASN A 695 -10.43 -1.34 0.87
CA ASN A 695 -11.02 -2.56 0.32
C ASN A 695 -12.05 -2.22 -0.77
N LEU A 696 -11.70 -2.48 -2.03
CA LEU A 696 -12.55 -2.24 -3.21
C LEU A 696 -13.27 -3.51 -3.69
N GLY A 697 -13.24 -4.59 -2.89
CA GLY A 697 -13.85 -5.87 -3.20
C GLY A 697 -13.48 -6.42 -4.59
N LYS A 698 -14.48 -6.90 -5.34
CA LYS A 698 -14.28 -7.47 -6.68
C LYS A 698 -13.66 -6.48 -7.68
N ASP A 699 -13.99 -5.19 -7.57
CA ASP A 699 -13.43 -4.16 -8.47
C ASP A 699 -11.94 -3.94 -8.19
N GLY A 700 -11.50 -4.09 -6.94
CA GLY A 700 -10.08 -4.14 -6.55
C GLY A 700 -9.29 -5.26 -7.23
N PHE A 701 -9.90 -6.44 -7.41
CA PHE A 701 -9.27 -7.52 -8.17
C PHE A 701 -9.15 -7.21 -9.65
N LYS A 702 -10.20 -6.62 -10.26
CA LYS A 702 -10.18 -6.18 -11.67
C LYS A 702 -9.04 -5.18 -11.90
N PHE A 703 -8.88 -4.20 -11.00
CA PHE A 703 -7.79 -3.22 -11.05
C PHE A 703 -6.41 -3.88 -11.02
N PHE A 704 -6.17 -4.86 -10.15
CA PHE A 704 -4.89 -5.59 -10.12
C PHE A 704 -4.65 -6.36 -11.42
N PHE A 705 -5.59 -7.21 -11.85
CA PHE A 705 -5.39 -8.07 -13.02
C PHE A 705 -5.43 -7.32 -14.36
N ALA A 706 -5.90 -6.07 -14.41
CA ALA A 706 -5.81 -5.21 -15.58
C ALA A 706 -4.39 -4.74 -15.88
N THR A 707 -3.51 -4.64 -14.87
CA THR A 707 -2.09 -4.23 -15.04
C THR A 707 -1.07 -5.31 -14.71
N HIS A 708 -1.46 -6.37 -14.00
CA HIS A 708 -0.54 -7.44 -13.61
C HIS A 708 -0.06 -8.27 -14.81
N VAL A 709 1.27 -8.32 -14.98
CA VAL A 709 1.95 -9.21 -15.93
C VAL A 709 2.80 -10.21 -15.14
N CYS A 710 2.54 -11.50 -15.33
CA CYS A 710 3.28 -12.57 -14.64
C CYS A 710 4.78 -12.53 -14.96
N ASN A 711 5.62 -12.30 -13.95
CA ASN A 711 7.08 -12.38 -14.03
C ASN A 711 7.60 -13.82 -13.80
N HIS A 712 8.90 -14.01 -13.63
CA HIS A 712 9.48 -15.35 -13.42
C HIS A 712 9.12 -15.94 -12.06
N ILE A 713 8.96 -15.13 -11.01
CA ILE A 713 8.56 -15.60 -9.68
C ILE A 713 7.12 -16.13 -9.73
N CYS A 714 6.21 -15.48 -10.45
CA CYS A 714 4.86 -16.02 -10.72
C CYS A 714 4.92 -17.41 -11.40
N ARG A 715 5.88 -17.62 -12.32
CA ARG A 715 6.07 -18.90 -13.03
C ARG A 715 6.71 -19.96 -12.13
N GLU A 716 7.69 -19.60 -11.31
CA GLU A 716 8.33 -20.48 -10.33
C GLU A 716 7.34 -20.95 -9.26
N LEU A 717 6.44 -20.06 -8.82
CA LEU A 717 5.33 -20.36 -7.92
C LEU A 717 4.15 -21.10 -8.61
N LEU A 718 4.23 -21.36 -9.91
CA LEU A 718 3.22 -22.08 -10.71
C LEU A 718 1.81 -21.49 -10.54
N LEU A 719 1.69 -20.15 -10.48
CA LEU A 719 0.41 -19.46 -10.33
C LEU A 719 -0.42 -19.61 -11.62
N LYS A 720 -1.69 -20.02 -11.50
CA LYS A 720 -2.57 -20.28 -12.65
C LYS A 720 -3.52 -19.12 -13.00
N SER A 721 -3.99 -18.38 -11.99
CA SER A 721 -5.00 -17.33 -12.15
C SER A 721 -4.52 -16.18 -13.05
N LYS A 722 -5.46 -15.62 -13.81
CA LYS A 722 -5.25 -14.55 -14.81
C LYS A 722 -6.47 -13.61 -14.79
N ALA A 723 -6.43 -12.54 -15.56
CA ALA A 723 -7.59 -11.66 -15.79
C ALA A 723 -8.89 -12.46 -16.14
N SER A 724 -8.81 -13.43 -17.05
CA SER A 724 -9.96 -14.27 -17.42
C SER A 724 -10.54 -15.11 -16.27
N THR A 725 -9.78 -15.36 -15.20
CA THR A 725 -10.26 -16.06 -14.00
C THR A 725 -11.33 -15.26 -13.25
N LEU A 726 -11.36 -13.92 -13.36
CA LEU A 726 -12.35 -13.05 -12.69
C LEU A 726 -13.76 -13.11 -13.29
N VAL A 727 -13.88 -13.60 -14.53
CA VAL A 727 -15.11 -13.70 -15.32
C VAL A 727 -15.48 -15.15 -15.68
N SER A 728 -14.60 -16.12 -15.42
CA SER A 728 -14.87 -17.55 -15.63
C SER A 728 -15.87 -18.09 -14.61
N GLU A 729 -16.83 -18.90 -15.08
CA GLU A 729 -17.72 -19.69 -14.22
C GLU A 729 -16.96 -20.78 -13.45
N ASN A 730 -15.85 -21.27 -14.01
CA ASN A 730 -14.99 -22.29 -13.42
C ASN A 730 -13.53 -21.77 -13.36
N PRO A 731 -13.16 -20.99 -12.33
CA PRO A 731 -11.82 -20.47 -12.18
C PRO A 731 -10.81 -21.57 -11.78
N GLU A 732 -9.70 -21.68 -12.50
CA GLU A 732 -8.59 -22.58 -12.14
C GLU A 732 -7.59 -21.94 -11.17
N PHE A 733 -7.27 -22.67 -10.11
CA PHE A 733 -6.26 -22.31 -9.11
C PHE A 733 -5.29 -23.48 -8.84
N ARG A 734 -4.13 -23.17 -8.28
CA ARG A 734 -3.17 -24.13 -7.74
C ARG A 734 -3.72 -24.80 -6.48
N GLU A 735 -3.97 -26.10 -6.60
CA GLU A 735 -4.60 -26.88 -5.53
C GLU A 735 -3.68 -27.23 -4.36
N TRP A 736 -2.40 -27.51 -4.63
CA TRP A 736 -1.46 -28.05 -3.64
C TRP A 736 -0.22 -27.17 -3.43
N TRP A 737 0.03 -26.86 -2.16
CA TRP A 737 1.17 -26.11 -1.67
C TRP A 737 2.04 -27.02 -0.80
N PRO A 738 3.39 -26.91 -0.82
CA PRO A 738 4.25 -27.65 0.10
C PRO A 738 4.04 -27.19 1.56
N THR A 739 4.52 -27.97 2.53
CA THR A 739 4.50 -27.58 3.95
C THR A 739 5.66 -26.69 4.35
N MET A 740 5.34 -25.59 5.03
CA MET A 740 6.25 -24.46 5.25
C MET A 740 6.64 -24.31 6.74
N ASP A 741 7.50 -25.21 7.23
CA ASP A 741 7.91 -25.26 8.65
C ASP A 741 9.13 -24.35 8.98
N ASN A 742 9.71 -23.66 7.98
CA ASN A 742 11.01 -23.00 8.09
C ASN A 742 10.96 -21.50 8.44
N THR A 743 9.79 -20.85 8.45
CA THR A 743 9.64 -19.41 8.76
C THR A 743 8.87 -19.18 10.06
N VAL A 744 9.35 -18.22 10.87
CA VAL A 744 8.77 -17.84 12.17
C VAL A 744 8.89 -16.33 12.39
N CYS A 745 8.03 -15.75 13.23
CA CYS A 745 8.17 -14.36 13.67
C CYS A 745 9.06 -14.22 14.92
N CYS A 746 9.76 -13.09 15.03
CA CYS A 746 10.36 -12.64 16.27
C CYS A 746 9.29 -12.50 17.36
N SER A 747 9.57 -13.01 18.56
CA SER A 747 8.62 -13.09 19.67
C SER A 747 8.40 -11.75 20.39
N ASN A 748 9.20 -10.72 20.14
CA ASN A 748 8.84 -9.35 20.49
C ASN A 748 7.64 -8.92 19.63
N LYS A 749 6.46 -8.73 20.24
CA LYS A 749 5.22 -8.38 19.53
C LYS A 749 5.30 -7.03 18.81
N LEU A 750 6.14 -6.11 19.29
CA LEU A 750 6.36 -4.81 18.65
C LEU A 750 7.36 -4.89 17.48
N CYS A 751 8.10 -5.99 17.33
CA CYS A 751 9.03 -6.21 16.23
C CYS A 751 8.44 -7.16 15.18
N GLY A 752 8.08 -8.37 15.59
CA GLY A 752 7.52 -9.41 14.74
C GLY A 752 8.35 -9.83 13.52
N LYS A 753 9.59 -9.35 13.34
CA LYS A 753 10.43 -9.61 12.15
C LYS A 753 10.39 -11.09 11.74
N ILE A 754 10.19 -11.37 10.45
CA ILE A 754 10.23 -12.75 9.92
C ILE A 754 11.67 -13.27 9.93
N LEU A 755 11.84 -14.50 10.39
CA LEU A 755 13.11 -15.19 10.59
C LEU A 755 13.04 -16.60 10.01
N CYS A 756 14.20 -17.15 9.61
CA CYS A 756 14.34 -18.58 9.42
C CYS A 756 14.37 -19.28 10.80
N ALA A 757 13.54 -20.31 10.99
CA ALA A 757 13.39 -21.05 12.23
C ALA A 757 14.68 -21.74 12.71
N GLY A 758 15.59 -22.04 11.76
CA GLY A 758 16.91 -22.61 12.02
C GLY A 758 17.96 -21.59 12.47
N SER A 759 17.80 -20.30 12.13
CA SER A 759 18.76 -19.23 12.46
C SER A 759 18.27 -18.29 13.58
N ALA A 760 17.03 -18.46 14.07
CA ALA A 760 16.48 -17.63 15.14
C ALA A 760 17.11 -17.97 16.50
N ASN A 761 17.48 -16.94 17.27
CA ASN A 761 18.01 -17.09 18.63
C ASN A 761 16.90 -17.60 19.58
N LYS A 762 17.25 -18.49 20.52
CA LYS A 762 16.31 -19.17 21.43
C LYS A 762 16.85 -19.13 22.86
N SER A 763 15.96 -18.96 23.84
CA SER A 763 16.31 -18.92 25.27
C SER A 763 15.68 -20.08 26.02
N ASP A 764 16.48 -20.78 26.83
CA ASP A 764 15.98 -21.82 27.74
C ASP A 764 15.05 -21.26 28.82
N ARG A 765 15.21 -19.97 29.16
CA ARG A 765 14.36 -19.26 30.13
C ARG A 765 13.02 -18.81 29.55
N PHE A 766 12.96 -18.62 28.23
CA PHE A 766 11.75 -18.24 27.50
C PHE A 766 11.47 -19.27 26.40
N PRO A 767 11.17 -20.52 26.78
CA PRO A 767 11.03 -21.62 25.83
C PRO A 767 9.89 -21.38 24.84
N GLY A 768 10.13 -21.71 23.58
CA GLY A 768 9.19 -21.46 22.48
C GLY A 768 9.24 -20.04 21.89
N CYS A 769 10.05 -19.13 22.46
CA CYS A 769 10.31 -17.82 21.86
C CYS A 769 11.49 -17.87 20.86
N ASN A 770 11.30 -17.23 19.71
CA ASN A 770 12.30 -17.03 18.66
C ASN A 770 12.67 -15.53 18.61
N TRP A 771 13.95 -15.18 18.58
CA TRP A 771 14.41 -13.79 18.67
C TRP A 771 15.33 -13.41 17.50
N CYS A 772 15.08 -12.23 16.92
CA CYS A 772 15.98 -11.62 15.94
C CYS A 772 17.21 -11.02 16.64
N ASP A 773 18.28 -10.81 15.88
CA ASP A 773 19.59 -10.36 16.42
C ASP A 773 19.55 -8.95 17.04
N ILE A 774 18.51 -8.17 16.74
CA ILE A 774 18.26 -6.85 17.34
C ILE A 774 17.56 -6.98 18.70
N CYS A 775 16.60 -7.91 18.84
CA CYS A 775 15.83 -8.10 20.07
C CYS A 775 16.54 -9.02 21.07
N TRP A 776 17.35 -9.96 20.60
CA TRP A 776 18.03 -10.95 21.44
C TRP A 776 18.94 -10.33 22.51
N PRO A 777 19.86 -9.38 22.20
CA PRO A 777 20.73 -8.77 23.23
C PRO A 777 19.98 -7.93 24.27
N GLN A 778 18.80 -7.40 23.91
CA GLN A 778 18.00 -6.55 24.80
C GLN A 778 17.36 -7.33 25.96
N LEU A 779 17.15 -8.65 25.80
CA LEU A 779 16.71 -9.52 26.89
C LEU A 779 17.68 -9.45 28.08
N ASP A 780 18.97 -9.55 27.79
CA ASP A 780 20.04 -9.59 28.78
C ASP A 780 20.44 -8.20 29.26
N ALA A 781 20.49 -7.21 28.36
CA ALA A 781 20.81 -5.82 28.69
C ALA A 781 19.77 -5.14 29.63
N THR A 782 18.59 -5.73 29.78
CA THR A 782 17.51 -5.23 30.67
C THR A 782 17.19 -6.19 31.82
N LYS A 783 18.13 -7.08 32.17
CA LYS A 783 18.04 -7.90 33.37
C LYS A 783 18.14 -7.06 34.64
N GLU A 784 17.25 -7.34 35.59
CA GLU A 784 17.22 -6.71 36.91
C GLU A 784 16.82 -7.75 37.96
N ARG A 785 17.39 -7.68 39.16
CA ARG A 785 16.94 -8.46 40.32
C ARG A 785 15.83 -7.71 41.05
N LEU A 786 14.70 -8.38 41.26
CA LEU A 786 13.57 -7.90 42.05
C LEU A 786 13.43 -8.73 43.33
N ILE A 787 12.96 -8.09 44.40
CA ILE A 787 12.58 -8.77 45.64
C ILE A 787 11.11 -9.19 45.55
N CYS A 788 10.83 -10.45 45.89
CA CYS A 788 9.49 -11.02 45.85
C CYS A 788 8.56 -10.37 46.89
N VAL A 789 7.43 -9.80 46.44
CA VAL A 789 6.45 -9.13 47.32
C VAL A 789 5.53 -10.08 48.10
N ALA A 790 5.83 -11.38 48.11
CA ALA A 790 5.01 -12.38 48.81
C ALA A 790 5.30 -12.37 50.33
N PRO A 791 4.32 -12.73 51.19
CA PRO A 791 4.57 -12.87 52.62
C PRO A 791 5.48 -14.06 52.91
N GLY A 792 6.70 -13.82 53.41
CA GLY A 792 7.66 -14.88 53.71
C GLY A 792 9.09 -14.35 53.81
N THR A 793 10.05 -15.24 53.56
CA THR A 793 11.46 -14.90 53.32
C THR A 793 11.59 -14.05 52.04
N ASP A 794 12.45 -13.03 52.08
CA ASP A 794 12.74 -12.18 50.92
C ASP A 794 13.50 -12.99 49.86
N HIS A 795 12.78 -13.49 48.84
CA HIS A 795 13.38 -14.20 47.70
C HIS A 795 13.72 -13.17 46.62
N ASP A 796 14.99 -13.02 46.25
CA ASP A 796 15.35 -12.28 45.06
C ASP A 796 15.19 -13.15 43.81
N PHE A 797 14.73 -12.55 42.72
CA PHE A 797 14.59 -13.22 41.44
C PHE A 797 14.84 -12.25 40.30
N GLU A 798 15.44 -12.74 39.22
CA GLU A 798 15.75 -11.89 38.07
C GLU A 798 14.55 -11.81 37.11
N VAL A 799 14.36 -10.66 36.49
CA VAL A 799 13.45 -10.44 35.34
C VAL A 799 14.17 -9.69 34.23
N SER A 800 13.75 -9.90 32.98
CA SER A 800 14.12 -9.03 31.85
C SER A 800 12.98 -8.04 31.61
N ARG A 801 13.21 -6.74 31.80
CA ARG A 801 12.15 -5.74 31.58
C ARG A 801 11.74 -5.65 30.12
N PHE A 802 12.69 -5.79 29.18
CA PHE A 802 12.41 -5.85 27.74
C PHE A 802 11.53 -7.05 27.40
N TYR A 803 11.76 -8.24 27.99
CA TYR A 803 10.89 -9.40 27.74
C TYR A 803 9.42 -9.07 28.06
N TYR A 804 9.13 -8.56 29.26
CA TYR A 804 7.75 -8.28 29.66
C TYR A 804 7.11 -7.15 28.82
N GLU A 805 7.84 -6.07 28.54
CA GLU A 805 7.40 -5.01 27.61
C GLU A 805 7.09 -5.56 26.22
N SER A 806 7.97 -6.41 25.67
CA SER A 806 7.80 -7.04 24.36
C SER A 806 6.57 -7.96 24.25
N GLN A 807 6.06 -8.42 25.40
CA GLN A 807 4.82 -9.20 25.51
C GLN A 807 3.61 -8.35 25.91
N GLY A 808 3.79 -7.05 26.17
CA GLY A 808 2.75 -6.11 26.62
C GLY A 808 2.31 -6.34 28.06
N LYS A 809 3.18 -6.95 28.87
CA LYS A 809 2.92 -7.35 30.25
C LYS A 809 3.75 -6.50 31.21
N ILE A 810 3.22 -6.32 32.42
CA ILE A 810 4.01 -5.79 33.54
C ILE A 810 4.92 -6.91 34.07
N PRO A 811 6.20 -6.64 34.41
CA PRO A 811 7.06 -7.61 35.09
C PRO A 811 6.40 -8.17 36.36
N PRO A 812 6.51 -9.48 36.64
CA PRO A 812 5.94 -10.08 37.83
C PRO A 812 6.63 -9.54 39.08
N ARG A 813 5.86 -9.43 40.16
CA ARG A 813 6.36 -8.96 41.48
C ARG A 813 6.58 -10.09 42.48
N LYS A 814 6.10 -11.30 42.18
CA LYS A 814 6.34 -12.53 42.94
C LYS A 814 7.32 -13.41 42.18
N CYS A 815 8.24 -14.06 42.88
CA CYS A 815 9.12 -15.07 42.27
C CYS A 815 8.32 -16.31 41.83
N PRO A 816 8.84 -17.15 40.91
CA PRO A 816 8.10 -18.28 40.34
C PRO A 816 7.47 -19.22 41.38
N GLU A 817 8.21 -19.54 42.46
CA GLU A 817 7.73 -20.40 43.56
C GLU A 817 6.45 -19.85 44.24
N HIS A 818 6.33 -18.53 44.35
CA HIS A 818 5.18 -17.85 44.92
C HIS A 818 4.07 -17.58 43.90
N GLN A 819 4.34 -17.71 42.59
CA GLN A 819 3.33 -17.67 41.54
C GLN A 819 2.61 -19.03 41.41
N GLU A 820 3.36 -20.14 41.39
CA GLU A 820 2.77 -21.48 41.30
C GLU A 820 1.83 -21.80 42.49
N ARG A 821 2.15 -21.29 43.68
CA ARG A 821 1.30 -21.42 44.88
C ARG A 821 -0.04 -20.68 44.74
N ASP A 822 -0.07 -19.47 44.18
CA ASP A 822 -1.33 -18.77 43.87
C ASP A 822 -2.13 -19.54 42.80
N GLU A 823 -1.47 -20.07 41.76
CA GLU A 823 -2.14 -20.84 40.72
C GLU A 823 -2.78 -22.14 41.23
N THR A 824 -2.21 -22.79 42.25
CA THR A 824 -2.84 -23.96 42.87
C THR A 824 -4.18 -23.65 43.55
N VAL A 825 -4.44 -22.40 43.93
CA VAL A 825 -5.74 -21.92 44.43
C VAL A 825 -6.67 -21.48 43.28
N ALA A 826 -6.11 -21.01 42.16
CA ALA A 826 -6.87 -20.60 40.97
C ALA A 826 -7.31 -21.75 40.04
N ARG A 827 -6.82 -22.98 40.26
CA ARG A 827 -7.07 -24.15 39.38
C ARG A 827 -8.54 -24.56 39.21
N THR A 828 -9.46 -24.06 40.04
CA THR A 828 -10.91 -24.31 39.90
C THR A 828 -11.59 -23.44 38.83
N ALA A 829 -10.89 -22.46 38.22
CA ALA A 829 -11.49 -21.49 37.29
C ALA A 829 -10.90 -21.49 35.86
N VAL A 830 -9.97 -22.41 35.53
CA VAL A 830 -9.32 -22.48 34.20
C VAL A 830 -9.41 -23.89 33.59
N MET A 831 -10.65 -24.38 33.43
CA MET A 831 -10.99 -25.50 32.55
C MET A 831 -11.89 -24.97 31.43
N GLY A 832 -11.28 -24.21 30.51
CA GLY A 832 -11.97 -23.45 29.47
C GLY A 832 -11.10 -23.24 28.22
N GLY A 833 -10.41 -24.29 27.79
CA GLY A 833 -9.57 -24.30 26.58
C GLY A 833 -8.55 -25.45 26.57
N ASN A 834 -8.45 -26.15 25.44
CA ASN A 834 -7.41 -27.16 25.12
C ASN A 834 -7.34 -28.44 25.97
N PHE A 835 -8.40 -29.25 25.97
CA PHE A 835 -8.25 -30.71 26.05
C PHE A 835 -8.25 -31.36 24.66
N PHE A 836 -9.28 -31.11 23.84
CA PHE A 836 -9.40 -31.69 22.48
C PHE A 836 -8.39 -31.17 21.44
N GLY A 837 -7.74 -30.03 21.68
CA GLY A 837 -6.68 -29.49 20.81
C GLY A 837 -5.32 -30.18 20.95
N ARG A 838 -5.15 -31.07 21.96
CA ARG A 838 -3.86 -31.71 22.27
C ARG A 838 -3.75 -33.16 21.78
N LEU A 839 -4.77 -33.67 21.08
CA LEU A 839 -4.82 -35.05 20.58
C LEU A 839 -5.20 -35.13 19.08
N ARG A 840 -4.49 -34.39 18.24
CA ARG A 840 -4.28 -34.79 16.84
C ARG A 840 -2.80 -35.02 16.63
N SER A 841 -2.44 -36.25 16.30
CA SER A 841 -1.12 -36.59 15.81
C SER A 841 -0.75 -35.66 14.66
N ALA A 842 0.39 -34.98 14.77
CA ALA A 842 1.00 -34.28 13.65
C ALA A 842 1.63 -35.30 12.71
N THR A 843 0.79 -36.08 12.01
CA THR A 843 1.21 -36.68 10.74
C THR A 843 1.64 -35.53 9.85
N LYS A 844 2.95 -35.39 9.62
CA LYS A 844 3.51 -34.49 8.60
C LYS A 844 2.88 -34.84 7.25
N LYS A 845 1.82 -34.12 6.88
CA LYS A 845 1.37 -34.10 5.49
C LYS A 845 2.48 -33.43 4.69
N SER A 846 2.83 -33.97 3.52
CA SER A 846 3.83 -33.37 2.65
C SER A 846 3.30 -32.15 1.86
N SER A 847 1.99 -31.91 1.92
CA SER A 847 1.30 -30.82 1.24
C SER A 847 0.11 -30.29 2.02
N ILE A 848 -0.22 -29.04 1.76
CA ILE A 848 -1.41 -28.32 2.23
C ILE A 848 -2.31 -28.11 1.00
N SER A 849 -3.59 -28.47 1.10
CA SER A 849 -4.57 -28.11 0.08
C SER A 849 -4.97 -26.65 0.27
N GLY A 850 -4.96 -25.87 -0.81
CA GLY A 850 -5.44 -24.49 -0.77
C GLY A 850 -6.96 -24.37 -0.56
N LYS A 851 -7.72 -25.45 -0.84
CA LYS A 851 -9.20 -25.46 -0.80
C LYS A 851 -9.78 -25.86 0.58
N ALA A 852 -8.97 -25.79 1.63
CA ALA A 852 -9.22 -26.47 2.91
C ALA A 852 -9.47 -25.53 4.11
N TRP A 853 -10.09 -24.36 3.86
CA TRP A 853 -10.70 -23.49 4.86
C TRP A 853 -12.22 -23.46 4.71
#